data_AF-A0A5F8H383-F1
#
_entry.id   AF-A0A5F8H383-F1
#
_cell.length_a   1.000
_cell.length_b   1.000
_cell.length_c   1.000
_cell.angle_alpha   90.00
_cell.angle_beta   90.00
_cell.angle_gamma   90.00
#
_symmetry.space_group_name_H-M   'P 1'
#
loop_
_entity.id
_entity.type
_entity.pdbx_description
1 polymer ?
#
loop_
_entity_poly.entity_id
_entity_poly.type
_entity_poly.pdbx_seq_one_letter_code
_entity_poly.pdbx_strand_id
1 'polypeptide(L)'
;MFAKLKKKIAEEAAIAPRPGGAARIPRSISKESVASVGADSGDDFASDGSSSREDLSSQLFRRNEQIRKLEAKLSEYAEQVRNLQKIKEKLEIALEKHQDSSMRKLQEQNETHQAHRAKMAEGMALALAKKDQEWTEKLTQLEKDKRLLTAQLQDMKNQSLNLFQKRDEIDELEGFQQQELAKVKHMLLKKEESLAKMEQELEMRTRELSHAQEELLVSVRGSSDLSCELEILQRQYSALEEQRDHLLAAETGAENKITALEQREQELQMFIQQLSIDLQKAQITAACSEKRLGTLQAEHEALKLENEQQNQKAAVKAEERDKLIEHLQEKVLSLEKRLEGNLSGEEHVQELLKEKSVAEQKLDDTRQQLLAARTSQAETVSLLETQITKLNSQVTDSQALLHEKEEFIKGLRESSLSQVKELEEMLQISDEKLRKSNEVMIEKDAQIQRLSSLAEENNKLQQHILVLEQQCVEQGNRLEAEIASLERAQESDKMAASHRIQLLEEENADLKENRNECENSLLTHKLELKKLKEEWGQRETVNVEIAKALEETRKQREDLQQQVADLTALINEKEQSLSEKTEAILQKEEEIVQMKKGHDIVLLQMHQLQSDMEACRCKEAKIDGSKEKEMNVLRLQIDEEEEEEEEEEEETLQAQGEPNVIVYGEPAKELSDDLYPLSNDQRTLNGEVECVGMVQLQKENRDLEQQIIEKNKTIKQLQQRMLELKKTLQKELKIRPENDIFEVREKPNPEVPTASTTVTNNSDLNDSREINFEYLKHVVLKFMSCRESEAFHLIKAVSVLLNFSQEEENMLKETLEYKMSWFGSKPSPRGSIRPSISNPRVPWS
;
A
#
# COMPACT_ATOMS: atom_id res chain seq x y z
N MET A 1 55.47 24.64 0.42
CA MET A 1 56.71 25.34 -0.02
C MET A 1 57.80 25.38 1.07
N PHE A 2 58.18 24.25 1.70
CA PHE A 2 59.15 24.26 2.81
C PHE A 2 60.63 24.14 2.39
N ALA A 3 60.92 23.70 1.17
CA ALA A 3 62.30 23.54 0.67
C ALA A 3 63.06 24.86 0.41
N LYS A 4 62.36 26.01 0.26
CA LYS A 4 62.99 27.30 -0.06
C LYS A 4 63.46 28.11 1.15
N LEU A 5 63.09 27.73 2.39
CA LEU A 5 63.51 28.46 3.59
C LEU A 5 64.83 27.93 4.19
N LYS A 6 65.05 26.60 4.20
CA LYS A 6 66.30 25.99 4.70
C LYS A 6 67.55 26.42 3.93
N LYS A 7 67.43 26.87 2.67
CA LYS A 7 68.58 27.37 1.90
C LYS A 7 69.05 28.76 2.37
N LYS A 8 68.15 29.64 2.81
CA LYS A 8 68.46 31.07 3.05
C LYS A 8 69.07 31.40 4.41
N ILE A 9 69.31 30.40 5.27
CA ILE A 9 69.95 30.57 6.59
C ILE A 9 71.40 30.02 6.59
N ALA A 10 71.80 29.29 5.53
CA ALA A 10 73.12 28.69 5.40
C ALA A 10 74.13 29.52 4.56
N GLU A 11 73.68 30.59 3.88
CA GLU A 11 74.49 31.34 2.90
C GLU A 11 75.02 32.70 3.42
N GLU A 12 74.67 33.15 4.64
CA GLU A 12 75.21 34.39 5.26
C GLU A 12 76.28 34.14 6.34
N ALA A 13 76.79 32.92 6.45
CA ALA A 13 77.69 32.48 7.53
C ALA A 13 79.20 32.46 7.18
N ALA A 14 79.65 33.22 6.16
CA ALA A 14 81.09 33.37 5.88
C ALA A 14 81.45 34.58 4.99
N ILE A 15 81.95 35.67 5.60
CA ILE A 15 83.10 36.45 5.10
C ILE A 15 83.89 36.96 6.31
N ALA A 16 85.16 36.60 6.39
CA ALA A 16 86.18 37.32 7.14
C ALA A 16 87.20 37.89 6.15
N PRO A 17 87.82 39.04 6.46
CA PRO A 17 89.28 38.97 6.56
C PRO A 17 89.90 39.84 7.67
N ARG A 18 91.02 39.35 8.23
CA ARG A 18 92.14 40.16 8.75
C ARG A 18 93.11 40.43 7.56
N PRO A 19 94.09 41.38 7.59
CA PRO A 19 94.75 41.96 8.78
C PRO A 19 95.21 43.45 8.72
N GLY A 20 95.76 43.95 9.84
CA GLY A 20 96.91 44.88 9.85
C GLY A 20 96.67 46.41 9.88
N GLY A 21 97.61 47.15 10.51
CA GLY A 21 97.65 48.62 10.58
C GLY A 21 96.89 49.23 11.78
N ALA A 22 97.45 49.76 12.88
CA ALA A 22 98.79 50.25 13.28
C ALA A 22 99.03 51.78 13.27
N ALA A 23 98.33 52.53 14.15
CA ALA A 23 98.70 53.85 14.67
C ALA A 23 97.87 54.19 15.93
N ARG A 24 98.31 54.94 16.96
CA ARG A 24 99.67 55.32 17.42
C ARG A 24 99.61 55.55 18.96
N ILE A 25 100.59 54.99 19.68
CA ILE A 25 101.40 55.56 20.79
C ILE A 25 100.99 56.96 21.32
N PRO A 26 100.96 57.21 22.66
CA PRO A 26 102.11 56.89 23.51
C PRO A 26 101.91 56.08 24.80
N ARG A 27 102.86 55.17 25.01
CA ARG A 27 103.55 54.99 26.30
C ARG A 27 104.87 55.76 26.26
N SER A 28 105.22 56.41 27.35
CA SER A 28 106.59 56.83 27.74
C SER A 28 106.62 56.69 29.26
N ILE A 29 107.19 55.63 29.84
CA ILE A 29 108.64 55.31 29.88
C ILE A 29 109.43 56.48 30.47
N SER A 30 109.95 56.30 31.69
CA SER A 30 111.34 56.58 32.05
C SER A 30 111.63 56.08 33.46
N LYS A 31 112.62 55.18 33.58
CA LYS A 31 113.41 54.99 34.81
C LYS A 31 114.71 55.78 34.66
N GLU A 32 115.32 56.13 35.79
CA GLU A 32 116.76 56.39 35.96
C GLU A 32 117.41 57.43 35.02
N SER A 33 117.81 58.58 35.58
CA SER A 33 119.23 58.99 35.53
C SER A 33 119.61 60.14 36.49
N VAL A 34 120.43 59.76 37.47
CA VAL A 34 121.63 60.42 38.04
C VAL A 34 121.98 61.89 37.67
N ALA A 35 122.24 62.67 38.73
CA ALA A 35 123.26 63.73 38.92
C ALA A 35 123.57 64.82 37.86
N SER A 36 123.43 66.08 38.30
CA SER A 36 124.41 67.17 38.13
C SER A 36 124.21 68.12 39.33
N VAL A 37 125.15 68.35 40.28
CA VAL A 37 126.55 68.82 40.22
C VAL A 37 126.64 70.35 40.03
N GLY A 38 127.30 71.01 41.00
CA GLY A 38 127.44 72.46 41.20
C GLY A 38 127.32 72.79 42.70
N ALA A 39 128.37 72.85 43.52
CA ALA A 39 129.50 73.81 43.58
C ALA A 39 129.16 75.08 44.41
N ASP A 40 130.09 75.76 45.11
CA ASP A 40 131.43 75.42 45.63
C ASP A 40 131.95 76.53 46.60
N SER A 41 132.60 76.14 47.70
CA SER A 41 133.47 76.92 48.62
C SER A 41 133.75 76.03 49.85
N GLY A 42 134.97 75.85 50.39
CA GLY A 42 136.08 76.81 50.53
C GLY A 42 135.97 77.51 51.91
N ASP A 43 137.00 77.62 52.75
CA ASP A 43 138.43 77.27 52.64
C ASP A 43 139.06 77.08 54.06
N ASP A 44 140.31 76.61 54.15
CA ASP A 44 141.06 76.36 55.40
C ASP A 44 141.78 77.61 55.98
N PHE A 45 142.01 77.66 57.30
CA PHE A 45 143.35 77.64 57.96
C PHE A 45 143.39 78.20 59.41
N ALA A 46 144.17 77.53 60.28
CA ALA A 46 144.96 77.99 61.45
C ALA A 46 144.34 78.95 62.52
N SER A 47 144.75 78.91 63.80
CA SER A 47 146.08 78.55 64.30
C SER A 47 146.10 78.07 65.76
N ASP A 48 147.17 77.35 66.11
CA ASP A 48 147.65 77.18 67.49
C ASP A 48 147.99 78.54 68.16
N GLY A 49 148.03 78.57 69.49
CA GLY A 49 148.33 79.81 70.21
C GLY A 49 148.35 79.71 71.74
N SER A 50 149.00 78.69 72.31
CA SER A 50 149.15 78.59 73.77
C SER A 50 150.15 79.60 74.34
N SER A 51 149.81 80.23 75.46
CA SER A 51 150.83 80.59 76.46
C SER A 51 150.26 80.79 77.87
N SER A 52 151.11 80.46 78.83
CA SER A 52 151.00 80.66 80.28
C SER A 52 150.81 82.13 80.69
N ARG A 53 150.41 82.49 81.92
CA ARG A 53 149.70 81.83 83.04
C ARG A 53 149.80 82.82 84.21
N GLU A 54 148.68 83.18 84.85
CA GLU A 54 148.58 84.32 85.81
C GLU A 54 149.02 85.66 85.14
N ASP A 55 148.23 86.74 85.15
CA ASP A 55 147.75 87.43 86.35
C ASP A 55 146.21 87.64 86.30
N LEU A 56 145.47 86.93 87.16
CA LEU A 56 144.12 86.47 86.80
C LEU A 56 142.96 87.41 87.22
N SER A 57 143.16 88.26 88.22
CA SER A 57 142.05 88.77 89.04
C SER A 57 141.24 89.89 88.35
N SER A 58 141.91 90.88 87.77
CA SER A 58 141.27 92.13 87.29
C SER A 58 140.46 91.98 86.00
N GLN A 59 140.69 90.91 85.21
CA GLN A 59 139.94 90.67 83.96
C GLN A 59 138.62 89.92 84.18
N LEU A 60 138.56 89.03 85.18
CA LEU A 60 137.39 88.16 85.43
C LEU A 60 136.11 88.97 85.67
N PHE A 61 136.18 90.03 86.49
CA PHE A 61 134.99 90.81 86.85
C PHE A 61 134.35 91.50 85.64
N ARG A 62 135.15 91.99 84.68
CA ARG A 62 134.64 92.61 83.44
C ARG A 62 134.06 91.57 82.47
N ARG A 63 134.68 90.38 82.35
CA ARG A 63 134.14 89.28 81.53
C ARG A 63 132.78 88.79 82.05
N ASN A 64 132.63 88.60 83.37
CA ASN A 64 131.39 88.08 83.96
C ASN A 64 130.16 88.99 83.70
N GLU A 65 130.35 90.31 83.68
CA GLU A 65 129.27 91.27 83.34
C GLU A 65 128.90 91.25 81.85
N GLN A 66 129.85 90.92 80.98
CA GLN A 66 129.66 90.83 79.53
C GLN A 66 129.02 89.50 79.13
N ILE A 67 129.38 88.39 79.81
CA ILE A 67 128.78 87.06 79.66
C ILE A 67 127.28 87.11 79.97
N ARG A 68 126.86 87.69 81.12
CA ARG A 68 125.44 87.81 81.51
C ARG A 68 124.55 88.49 80.46
N LYS A 69 125.10 89.44 79.69
CA LYS A 69 124.40 90.14 78.61
C LYS A 69 124.30 89.31 77.32
N LEU A 70 125.21 88.38 77.08
CA LEU A 70 125.14 87.42 75.98
C LEU A 70 124.20 86.26 76.32
N GLU A 71 124.20 85.78 77.57
CA GLU A 71 123.26 84.77 78.07
C GLU A 71 121.80 85.23 77.98
N ALA A 72 121.52 86.50 78.33
CA ALA A 72 120.20 87.10 78.15
C ALA A 72 119.75 87.11 76.68
N LYS A 73 120.62 87.54 75.76
CA LYS A 73 120.32 87.55 74.31
C LYS A 73 120.17 86.15 73.72
N LEU A 74 120.96 85.18 74.16
CA LEU A 74 120.79 83.77 73.80
C LEU A 74 119.43 83.24 74.27
N SER A 75 118.98 83.66 75.45
CA SER A 75 117.65 83.31 75.98
C SER A 75 116.52 83.95 75.16
N GLU A 76 116.64 85.23 74.78
CA GLU A 76 115.70 85.91 73.87
C GLU A 76 115.63 85.22 72.49
N TYR A 77 116.78 84.88 71.88
CA TYR A 77 116.79 84.15 70.62
C TYR A 77 116.22 82.73 70.75
N ALA A 78 116.49 82.02 71.85
CA ALA A 78 115.87 80.72 72.13
C ALA A 78 114.36 80.82 72.38
N GLU A 79 113.85 81.96 72.86
CA GLU A 79 112.42 82.27 72.95
C GLU A 79 111.81 82.58 71.58
N GLN A 80 112.48 83.40 70.75
CA GLN A 80 112.06 83.67 69.38
C GLN A 80 112.01 82.39 68.54
N VAL A 81 113.02 81.52 68.62
CA VAL A 81 113.02 80.21 67.93
C VAL A 81 111.87 79.33 68.42
N ARG A 82 111.62 79.23 69.74
CA ARG A 82 110.46 78.49 70.29
C ARG A 82 109.12 79.06 69.82
N ASN A 83 109.02 80.38 69.63
CA ASN A 83 107.80 81.02 69.15
C ASN A 83 107.61 80.85 67.63
N LEU A 84 108.68 80.97 66.83
CA LEU A 84 108.66 80.67 65.40
C LEU A 84 108.32 79.19 65.14
N GLN A 85 108.87 78.28 65.93
CA GLN A 85 108.54 76.85 65.89
C GLN A 85 107.05 76.59 66.16
N LYS A 86 106.47 77.19 67.21
CA LYS A 86 105.02 77.12 67.51
C LYS A 86 104.15 77.75 66.41
N ILE A 87 104.64 78.78 65.71
CA ILE A 87 103.93 79.39 64.58
C ILE A 87 103.98 78.44 63.38
N LYS A 88 105.15 77.85 63.08
CA LYS A 88 105.32 76.84 62.04
C LYS A 88 104.40 75.64 62.26
N GLU A 89 104.40 75.06 63.46
CA GLU A 89 103.52 73.93 63.82
C GLU A 89 102.03 74.27 63.65
N LYS A 90 101.60 75.47 64.05
CA LYS A 90 100.22 75.93 63.81
C LYS A 90 99.88 76.10 62.34
N LEU A 91 100.82 76.58 61.52
CA LEU A 91 100.65 76.71 60.08
C LEU A 91 100.65 75.35 59.37
N GLU A 92 101.46 74.40 59.82
CA GLU A 92 101.47 73.01 59.33
C GLU A 92 100.15 72.32 59.66
N ILE A 93 99.65 72.40 60.91
CA ILE A 93 98.33 71.87 61.29
C ILE A 93 97.19 72.57 60.54
N ALA A 94 97.29 73.87 60.25
CA ALA A 94 96.29 74.59 59.47
C ALA A 94 96.30 74.18 57.99
N LEU A 95 97.49 73.99 57.41
CA LEU A 95 97.68 73.52 56.04
C LEU A 95 97.20 72.08 55.88
N GLU A 96 97.55 71.19 56.82
CA GLU A 96 97.08 69.81 56.88
C GLU A 96 95.55 69.78 56.94
N LYS A 97 94.92 70.48 57.89
CA LYS A 97 93.45 70.58 57.98
C LYS A 97 92.79 71.16 56.73
N HIS A 98 93.45 72.10 56.04
CA HIS A 98 92.95 72.64 54.78
C HIS A 98 93.06 71.62 53.64
N GLN A 99 94.17 70.88 53.54
CA GLN A 99 94.36 69.79 52.58
C GLN A 99 93.35 68.66 52.84
N ASP A 100 93.15 68.28 54.11
CA ASP A 100 92.17 67.30 54.57
C ASP A 100 90.73 67.72 54.21
N SER A 101 90.38 68.99 54.45
CA SER A 101 89.07 69.54 54.07
C SER A 101 88.88 69.59 52.56
N SER A 102 89.94 69.92 51.80
CA SER A 102 89.91 69.93 50.34
C SER A 102 89.78 68.52 49.75
N MET A 103 90.51 67.55 50.28
CA MET A 103 90.44 66.14 49.89
C MET A 103 89.07 65.53 50.22
N ARG A 104 88.54 65.83 51.42
CA ARG A 104 87.21 65.36 51.85
C ARG A 104 86.10 65.96 50.97
N LYS A 105 86.16 67.25 50.64
CA LYS A 105 85.24 67.88 49.66
C LYS A 105 85.34 67.27 48.26
N LEU A 106 86.55 66.98 47.77
CA LEU A 106 86.77 66.31 46.49
C LEU A 106 86.17 64.89 46.50
N GLN A 107 86.34 64.17 47.61
CA GLN A 107 85.76 62.85 47.82
C GLN A 107 84.22 62.91 47.88
N GLU A 108 83.63 63.82 48.66
CA GLU A 108 82.17 64.05 48.72
C GLU A 108 81.59 64.40 47.34
N GLN A 109 82.27 65.23 46.54
CA GLN A 109 81.88 65.53 45.16
C GLN A 109 81.98 64.30 44.25
N ASN A 110 83.04 63.49 44.38
CA ASN A 110 83.20 62.25 43.62
C ASN A 110 82.14 61.20 43.99
N GLU A 111 81.86 61.03 45.29
CA GLU A 111 80.83 60.12 45.81
C GLU A 111 79.43 60.54 45.39
N THR A 112 79.10 61.83 45.46
CA THR A 112 77.80 62.35 44.97
C THR A 112 77.65 62.22 43.46
N HIS A 113 78.70 62.46 42.66
CA HIS A 113 78.68 62.20 41.21
C HIS A 113 78.57 60.71 40.88
N GLN A 114 79.22 59.82 41.63
CA GLN A 114 79.10 58.38 41.48
C GLN A 114 77.70 57.89 41.86
N ALA A 115 77.14 58.36 42.97
CA ALA A 115 75.77 58.06 43.39
C ALA A 115 74.73 58.57 42.39
N HIS A 116 74.92 59.76 41.81
CA HIS A 116 74.06 60.26 40.73
C HIS A 116 74.17 59.39 39.46
N ARG A 117 75.39 59.02 39.04
CA ARG A 117 75.60 58.11 37.90
C ARG A 117 74.99 56.72 38.16
N ALA A 118 75.09 56.20 39.38
CA ALA A 118 74.49 54.94 39.79
C ALA A 118 72.95 55.00 39.73
N LYS A 119 72.32 56.04 40.32
CA LYS A 119 70.87 56.25 40.24
C LYS A 119 70.35 56.39 38.81
N MET A 120 71.10 57.04 37.92
CA MET A 120 70.76 57.13 36.50
C MET A 120 70.87 55.76 35.80
N ALA A 121 71.90 54.95 36.11
CA ALA A 121 72.04 53.60 35.57
C ALA A 121 70.95 52.65 36.09
N GLU A 122 70.61 52.73 37.37
CA GLU A 122 69.52 51.99 38.01
C GLU A 122 68.15 52.39 37.41
N GLY A 123 67.88 53.68 37.23
CA GLY A 123 66.68 54.18 36.58
C GLY A 123 66.53 53.68 35.13
N MET A 124 67.63 53.64 34.36
CA MET A 124 67.63 53.06 33.01
C MET A 124 67.43 51.53 33.04
N ALA A 125 68.06 50.82 33.98
CA ALA A 125 67.89 49.37 34.13
C ALA A 125 66.44 49.00 34.52
N LEU A 126 65.82 49.77 35.43
CA LEU A 126 64.40 49.62 35.79
C LEU A 126 63.46 49.97 34.63
N ALA A 127 63.80 50.96 33.80
CA ALA A 127 63.02 51.29 32.61
C ALA A 127 63.09 50.18 31.54
N LEU A 128 64.27 49.58 31.34
CA LEU A 128 64.45 48.41 30.47
C LEU A 128 63.70 47.19 31.02
N ALA A 129 63.88 46.86 32.30
CA ALA A 129 63.18 45.73 32.93
C ALA A 129 61.65 45.85 32.86
N LYS A 130 61.10 47.06 33.02
CA LYS A 130 59.67 47.33 32.79
C LYS A 130 59.25 47.15 31.33
N LYS A 131 60.09 47.52 30.36
CA LYS A 131 59.82 47.28 28.94
C LYS A 131 59.91 45.81 28.56
N ASP A 132 60.85 45.06 29.11
CA ASP A 132 60.94 43.61 28.93
C ASP A 132 59.74 42.91 29.58
N GLN A 133 59.28 43.37 30.76
CA GLN A 133 58.02 42.92 31.36
C GLN A 133 56.83 43.20 30.43
N GLU A 134 56.64 44.44 29.96
CA GLU A 134 55.58 44.78 28.99
C GLU A 134 55.62 43.89 27.74
N TRP A 135 56.80 43.55 27.22
CA TRP A 135 56.95 42.69 26.04
C TRP A 135 56.67 41.23 26.34
N THR A 136 57.07 40.70 27.50
CA THR A 136 56.71 39.33 27.91
C THR A 136 55.21 39.20 28.18
N GLU A 137 54.58 40.19 28.82
CA GLU A 137 53.13 40.23 29.00
C GLU A 137 52.38 40.23 27.65
N LYS A 138 52.76 41.13 26.72
CA LYS A 138 52.23 41.15 25.34
C LYS A 138 52.45 39.83 24.61
N LEU A 139 53.62 39.20 24.76
CA LEU A 139 53.93 37.90 24.14
C LEU A 139 53.04 36.80 24.73
N THR A 140 52.86 36.72 26.05
CA THR A 140 51.96 35.72 26.66
C THR A 140 50.51 35.93 26.26
N GLN A 141 50.07 37.19 26.04
CA GLN A 141 48.72 37.45 25.54
C GLN A 141 48.58 36.99 24.08
N LEU A 142 49.50 37.36 23.19
CA LEU A 142 49.52 36.89 21.81
C LEU A 142 49.61 35.35 21.71
N GLU A 143 50.28 34.68 22.65
CA GLU A 143 50.23 33.22 22.74
C GLU A 143 48.88 32.66 23.18
N LYS A 144 48.17 33.29 24.14
CA LYS A 144 46.81 32.90 24.53
C LYS A 144 45.85 33.09 23.34
N ASP A 145 45.91 34.23 22.69
CA ASP A 145 45.07 34.57 21.53
C ASP A 145 45.32 33.60 20.37
N LYS A 146 46.60 33.29 20.09
CA LYS A 146 46.99 32.26 19.12
C LYS A 146 46.47 30.87 19.49
N ARG A 147 46.55 30.45 20.76
CA ARG A 147 46.00 29.17 21.24
C ARG A 147 44.48 29.12 21.04
N LEU A 148 43.77 30.19 21.42
CA LEU A 148 42.32 30.32 21.28
C LEU A 148 41.87 30.28 19.80
N LEU A 149 42.51 31.06 18.93
CA LEU A 149 42.23 31.03 17.48
C LEU A 149 42.55 29.67 16.84
N THR A 150 43.60 28.99 17.31
CA THR A 150 43.94 27.64 16.83
C THR A 150 42.90 26.61 17.27
N ALA A 151 42.41 26.71 18.51
CA ALA A 151 41.33 25.87 19.01
C ALA A 151 40.03 26.10 18.22
N GLN A 152 39.60 27.37 18.07
CA GLN A 152 38.42 27.74 17.27
C GLN A 152 38.51 27.23 15.83
N LEU A 153 39.68 27.32 15.18
CA LEU A 153 39.87 26.80 13.82
C LEU A 153 39.75 25.27 13.80
N GLN A 154 40.33 24.57 14.77
CA GLN A 154 40.20 23.11 14.88
C GLN A 154 38.76 22.68 15.20
N ASP A 155 38.03 23.42 16.03
CA ASP A 155 36.63 23.16 16.34
C ASP A 155 35.72 23.40 15.13
N MET A 156 35.92 24.49 14.39
CA MET A 156 35.23 24.73 13.11
C MET A 156 35.53 23.63 12.09
N LYS A 157 36.76 23.12 12.04
CA LYS A 157 37.15 21.99 11.19
C LYS A 157 36.48 20.68 11.63
N ASN A 158 36.42 20.41 12.93
CA ASN A 158 35.74 19.25 13.50
C ASN A 158 34.23 19.31 13.21
N GLN A 159 33.60 20.48 13.38
CA GLN A 159 32.19 20.72 13.03
C GLN A 159 31.95 20.51 11.53
N SER A 160 32.82 21.04 10.66
CA SER A 160 32.71 20.82 9.22
C SER A 160 32.88 19.34 8.82
N LEU A 161 33.71 18.57 9.52
CA LEU A 161 33.86 17.14 9.29
C LEU A 161 32.60 16.37 9.75
N ASN A 162 32.10 16.68 10.95
CA ASN A 162 30.86 16.08 11.47
C ASN A 162 29.64 16.40 10.59
N LEU A 163 29.58 17.60 10.00
CA LEU A 163 28.53 17.98 9.05
C LEU A 163 28.66 17.26 7.70
N PHE A 164 29.88 16.93 7.27
CA PHE A 164 30.11 16.12 6.08
C PHE A 164 29.70 14.66 6.32
N GLN A 165 30.18 14.05 7.41
CA GLN A 165 29.81 12.69 7.81
C GLN A 165 28.30 12.51 7.98
N LYS A 166 27.62 13.45 8.66
CA LYS A 166 26.15 13.45 8.76
C LYS A 166 25.45 13.61 7.42
N ARG A 167 26.09 14.20 6.40
CA ARG A 167 25.54 14.27 5.06
C ARG A 167 25.73 12.96 4.31
N ASP A 168 26.90 12.33 4.41
CA ASP A 168 27.13 10.99 3.87
C ASP A 168 26.13 9.98 4.48
N GLU A 169 25.92 10.03 5.80
CA GLU A 169 24.91 9.24 6.53
C GLU A 169 23.48 9.49 6.03
N ILE A 170 23.11 10.74 5.73
CA ILE A 170 21.80 11.09 5.16
C ILE A 170 21.67 10.58 3.73
N ASP A 171 22.67 10.79 2.88
CA ASP A 171 22.65 10.37 1.47
C ASP A 171 22.62 8.82 1.36
N GLU A 172 23.27 8.08 2.28
CA GLU A 172 23.12 6.62 2.44
C GLU A 172 21.70 6.22 2.88
N LEU A 173 21.14 6.88 3.90
CA LEU A 173 19.77 6.61 4.38
C LEU A 173 18.71 6.92 3.32
N GLU A 174 18.87 7.98 2.53
CA GLU A 174 18.02 8.26 1.37
C GLU A 174 18.16 7.17 0.30
N GLY A 175 19.37 6.64 0.09
CA GLY A 175 19.62 5.48 -0.78
C GLY A 175 18.85 4.23 -0.34
N PHE A 176 18.92 3.88 0.95
CA PHE A 176 18.14 2.76 1.51
C PHE A 176 16.62 2.99 1.42
N GLN A 177 16.14 4.20 1.73
CA GLN A 177 14.72 4.55 1.59
C GLN A 177 14.24 4.44 0.14
N GLN A 178 15.04 4.88 -0.84
CA GLN A 178 14.74 4.71 -2.26
C GLN A 178 14.71 3.23 -2.67
N GLN A 179 15.61 2.41 -2.13
CA GLN A 179 15.63 0.96 -2.37
C GLN A 179 14.40 0.26 -1.80
N GLU A 180 14.01 0.52 -0.55
CA GLU A 180 12.80 -0.05 0.04
C GLU A 180 11.54 0.44 -0.66
N LEU A 181 11.45 1.72 -1.00
CA LEU A 181 10.33 2.26 -1.78
C LEU A 181 10.25 1.61 -3.18
N ALA A 182 11.37 1.24 -3.80
CA ALA A 182 11.38 0.50 -5.06
C ALA A 182 10.93 -0.96 -4.88
N LYS A 183 11.37 -1.64 -3.81
CA LYS A 183 10.90 -2.99 -3.44
C LYS A 183 9.39 -3.02 -3.19
N VAL A 184 8.88 -2.09 -2.39
CA VAL A 184 7.45 -1.94 -2.09
C VAL A 184 6.65 -1.66 -3.36
N LYS A 185 7.11 -0.75 -4.24
CA LYS A 185 6.46 -0.50 -5.55
C LYS A 185 6.43 -1.74 -6.44
N HIS A 186 7.50 -2.53 -6.49
CA HIS A 186 7.52 -3.78 -7.25
C HIS A 186 6.58 -4.84 -6.66
N MET A 187 6.54 -4.98 -5.33
CA MET A 187 5.62 -5.89 -4.64
C MET A 187 4.15 -5.50 -4.85
N LEU A 188 3.82 -4.20 -4.81
CA LEU A 188 2.49 -3.68 -5.09
C LEU A 188 2.09 -3.96 -6.56
N LEU A 189 2.92 -3.57 -7.53
CA LEU A 189 2.67 -3.86 -8.95
C LEU A 189 2.47 -5.37 -9.20
N LYS A 190 3.29 -6.23 -8.59
CA LYS A 190 3.14 -7.69 -8.73
C LYS A 190 1.87 -8.23 -8.06
N LYS A 191 1.36 -7.56 -7.03
CA LYS A 191 0.07 -7.89 -6.39
C LYS A 191 -1.11 -7.37 -7.21
N GLU A 192 -1.02 -6.17 -7.78
CA GLU A 192 -1.99 -5.61 -8.74
C GLU A 192 -2.11 -6.50 -9.99
N GLU A 193 -0.98 -6.89 -10.59
CA GLU A 193 -0.94 -7.86 -11.72
C GLU A 193 -1.52 -9.23 -11.36
N SER A 194 -1.35 -9.68 -10.11
CA SER A 194 -1.91 -10.95 -9.63
C SER A 194 -3.41 -10.85 -9.34
N LEU A 195 -3.88 -9.70 -8.88
CA LEU A 195 -5.28 -9.43 -8.57
C LEU A 195 -6.09 -9.28 -9.86
N ALA A 196 -5.60 -8.51 -10.84
CA ALA A 196 -6.23 -8.35 -12.15
C ALA A 196 -6.38 -9.69 -12.90
N LYS A 197 -5.45 -10.63 -12.72
CA LYS A 197 -5.57 -12.00 -13.26
C LYS A 197 -6.69 -12.79 -12.56
N MET A 198 -6.74 -12.76 -11.22
CA MET A 198 -7.82 -13.41 -10.48
C MET A 198 -9.20 -12.80 -10.80
N GLU A 199 -9.28 -11.48 -10.99
CA GLU A 199 -10.50 -10.81 -11.45
C GLU A 199 -10.90 -11.29 -12.85
N GLN A 200 -9.96 -11.36 -13.80
CA GLN A 200 -10.22 -11.87 -15.15
C GLN A 200 -10.66 -13.35 -15.13
N GLU A 201 -10.03 -14.20 -14.33
CA GLU A 201 -10.39 -15.61 -14.17
C GLU A 201 -11.79 -15.76 -13.55
N LEU A 202 -12.10 -15.01 -12.49
CA LEU A 202 -13.42 -15.00 -11.85
C LEU A 202 -14.51 -14.50 -12.81
N GLU A 203 -14.22 -13.46 -13.60
CA GLU A 203 -15.14 -12.95 -14.62
C GLU A 203 -15.34 -13.94 -15.78
N MET A 204 -14.33 -14.73 -16.16
CA MET A 204 -14.50 -15.86 -17.11
C MET A 204 -15.38 -16.95 -16.51
N ARG A 205 -15.11 -17.41 -15.27
CA ARG A 205 -15.95 -18.42 -14.59
C ARG A 205 -17.39 -17.94 -14.38
N THR A 206 -17.59 -16.64 -14.16
CA THR A 206 -18.94 -16.05 -14.04
C THR A 206 -19.70 -16.13 -15.37
N ARG A 207 -19.04 -15.86 -16.50
CA ARG A 207 -19.63 -16.04 -17.84
C ARG A 207 -19.94 -17.51 -18.13
N GLU A 208 -18.99 -18.42 -17.89
CA GLU A 208 -19.17 -19.87 -18.03
C GLU A 208 -20.37 -20.37 -17.22
N LEU A 209 -20.49 -19.95 -15.95
CA LEU A 209 -21.60 -20.32 -15.08
C LEU A 209 -22.94 -19.74 -15.56
N SER A 210 -22.97 -18.50 -16.05
CA SER A 210 -24.19 -17.92 -16.63
C SER A 210 -24.63 -18.67 -17.91
N HIS A 211 -23.67 -19.09 -18.75
CA HIS A 211 -23.97 -19.84 -19.97
C HIS A 211 -24.50 -21.24 -19.64
N ALA A 212 -23.87 -21.96 -18.69
CA ALA A 212 -24.36 -23.25 -18.22
C ALA A 212 -25.76 -23.15 -17.57
N GLN A 213 -26.09 -22.02 -16.92
CA GLN A 213 -27.45 -21.75 -16.43
C GLN A 213 -28.45 -21.54 -17.56
N GLU A 214 -28.08 -20.84 -18.64
CA GLU A 214 -28.92 -20.68 -19.83
C GLU A 214 -29.15 -22.04 -20.54
N GLU A 215 -28.10 -22.84 -20.74
CA GLU A 215 -28.20 -24.19 -21.32
C GLU A 215 -29.09 -25.12 -20.46
N LEU A 216 -28.93 -25.08 -19.14
CA LEU A 216 -29.79 -25.83 -18.21
C LEU A 216 -31.25 -25.38 -18.32
N LEU A 217 -31.53 -24.08 -18.43
CA LEU A 217 -32.89 -23.56 -18.55
C LEU A 217 -33.54 -23.97 -19.89
N VAL A 218 -32.77 -24.01 -20.98
CA VAL A 218 -33.20 -24.56 -22.28
C VAL A 218 -33.49 -26.07 -22.17
N SER A 219 -32.60 -26.83 -21.53
CA SER A 219 -32.75 -28.28 -21.32
C SER A 219 -33.96 -28.63 -20.46
N VAL A 220 -34.17 -27.92 -19.35
CA VAL A 220 -35.36 -28.07 -18.47
C VAL A 220 -36.64 -27.73 -19.23
N ARG A 221 -36.64 -26.72 -20.11
CA ARG A 221 -37.79 -26.41 -20.97
C ARG A 221 -38.10 -27.55 -21.94
N GLY A 222 -37.10 -28.02 -22.70
CA GLY A 222 -37.28 -29.13 -23.63
C GLY A 222 -37.75 -30.42 -22.95
N SER A 223 -37.27 -30.68 -21.72
CA SER A 223 -37.75 -31.79 -20.88
C SER A 223 -39.22 -31.61 -20.46
N SER A 224 -39.63 -30.39 -20.09
CA SER A 224 -41.03 -30.07 -19.79
C SER A 224 -41.95 -30.20 -21.02
N ASP A 225 -41.47 -29.79 -22.20
CA ASP A 225 -42.22 -29.90 -23.45
C ASP A 225 -42.41 -31.37 -23.85
N LEU A 226 -41.34 -32.18 -23.80
CA LEU A 226 -41.37 -33.64 -23.99
C LEU A 226 -42.27 -34.35 -22.97
N SER A 227 -42.24 -33.94 -21.70
CA SER A 227 -43.14 -34.46 -20.66
C SER A 227 -44.61 -34.18 -21.00
N CYS A 228 -44.92 -33.00 -21.55
CA CYS A 228 -46.28 -32.67 -21.99
C CYS A 228 -46.72 -33.52 -23.19
N GLU A 229 -45.85 -33.71 -24.19
CA GLU A 229 -46.11 -34.61 -25.33
C GLU A 229 -46.35 -36.06 -24.86
N LEU A 230 -45.56 -36.57 -23.92
CA LEU A 230 -45.74 -37.92 -23.36
C LEU A 230 -47.08 -38.06 -22.63
N GLU A 231 -47.51 -37.07 -21.83
CA GLU A 231 -48.85 -37.12 -21.23
C GLU A 231 -49.97 -37.07 -22.28
N ILE A 232 -49.80 -36.32 -23.37
CA ILE A 232 -50.78 -36.23 -24.46
C ILE A 232 -50.89 -37.59 -25.17
N LEU A 233 -49.76 -38.21 -25.52
CA LEU A 233 -49.74 -39.56 -26.09
C LEU A 233 -50.34 -40.58 -25.13
N GLN A 234 -50.02 -40.53 -23.83
CA GLN A 234 -50.58 -41.46 -22.84
C GLN A 234 -52.11 -41.35 -22.76
N ARG A 235 -52.66 -40.13 -22.76
CA ARG A 235 -54.12 -39.89 -22.81
C ARG A 235 -54.75 -40.44 -24.11
N GLN A 236 -54.07 -40.31 -25.24
CA GLN A 236 -54.52 -40.89 -26.52
C GLN A 236 -54.52 -42.42 -26.49
N TYR A 237 -53.47 -43.05 -25.93
CA TYR A 237 -53.41 -44.50 -25.76
C TYR A 237 -54.54 -45.03 -24.88
N SER A 238 -54.81 -44.39 -23.73
CA SER A 238 -55.96 -44.78 -22.88
C SER A 238 -57.30 -44.65 -23.59
N ALA A 239 -57.52 -43.58 -24.36
CA ALA A 239 -58.76 -43.42 -25.14
C ALA A 239 -58.92 -44.46 -26.26
N LEU A 240 -57.81 -44.90 -26.88
CA LEU A 240 -57.81 -46.00 -27.86
C LEU A 240 -58.03 -47.37 -27.20
N GLU A 241 -57.53 -47.57 -25.97
CA GLU A 241 -57.77 -48.76 -25.16
C GLU A 241 -59.25 -48.88 -24.74
N GLU A 242 -59.87 -47.79 -24.27
CA GLU A 242 -61.32 -47.73 -24.01
C GLU A 242 -62.15 -48.05 -25.27
N GLN A 243 -61.74 -47.55 -26.44
CA GLN A 243 -62.40 -47.86 -27.72
C GLN A 243 -62.23 -49.34 -28.13
N ARG A 244 -61.03 -49.91 -27.95
CA ARG A 244 -60.78 -51.34 -28.18
C ARG A 244 -61.68 -52.20 -27.31
N ASP A 245 -61.78 -51.89 -26.03
CA ASP A 245 -62.53 -52.71 -25.07
C ASP A 245 -64.05 -52.59 -25.27
N HIS A 246 -64.53 -51.41 -25.70
CA HIS A 246 -65.91 -51.26 -26.18
C HIS A 246 -66.19 -52.07 -27.45
N LEU A 247 -65.25 -52.16 -28.39
CA LEU A 247 -65.40 -52.98 -29.60
C LEU A 247 -65.38 -54.48 -29.28
N LEU A 248 -64.47 -54.95 -28.41
CA LEU A 248 -64.43 -56.34 -27.94
C LEU A 248 -65.71 -56.74 -27.19
N ALA A 249 -66.28 -55.83 -26.38
CA ALA A 249 -67.57 -56.05 -25.72
C ALA A 249 -68.75 -56.13 -26.73
N ALA A 250 -68.68 -55.39 -27.84
CA ALA A 250 -69.68 -55.46 -28.91
C ALA A 250 -69.52 -56.72 -29.77
N GLU A 251 -68.28 -57.14 -30.07
CA GLU A 251 -67.93 -58.35 -30.81
C GLU A 251 -68.37 -59.60 -30.05
N THR A 252 -67.92 -59.77 -28.80
CA THR A 252 -68.39 -60.88 -27.93
C THR A 252 -69.90 -60.84 -27.71
N GLY A 253 -70.51 -59.65 -27.62
CA GLY A 253 -71.97 -59.50 -27.60
C GLY A 253 -72.68 -59.99 -28.87
N ALA A 254 -72.02 -59.86 -30.03
CA ALA A 254 -72.51 -60.38 -31.31
C ALA A 254 -72.28 -61.91 -31.42
N GLU A 255 -71.13 -62.43 -31.01
CA GLU A 255 -70.84 -63.89 -30.97
C GLU A 255 -71.83 -64.65 -30.08
N ASN A 256 -72.11 -64.13 -28.87
CA ASN A 256 -73.13 -64.69 -27.96
C ASN A 256 -74.53 -64.68 -28.60
N LYS A 257 -74.82 -63.73 -29.51
CA LYS A 257 -76.09 -63.66 -30.23
C LYS A 257 -76.12 -64.59 -31.44
N ILE A 258 -75.00 -64.77 -32.14
CA ILE A 258 -74.86 -65.72 -33.25
C ILE A 258 -75.02 -67.15 -32.72
N THR A 259 -74.26 -67.53 -31.69
CA THR A 259 -74.35 -68.87 -31.07
C THR A 259 -75.75 -69.18 -30.51
N ALA A 260 -76.45 -68.20 -29.94
CA ALA A 260 -77.85 -68.36 -29.53
C ALA A 260 -78.83 -68.53 -30.73
N LEU A 261 -78.53 -67.95 -31.89
CA LEU A 261 -79.29 -68.16 -33.12
C LEU A 261 -78.97 -69.52 -33.75
N GLU A 262 -77.71 -69.95 -33.75
CA GLU A 262 -77.27 -71.27 -34.23
C GLU A 262 -77.91 -72.40 -33.41
N GLN A 263 -77.93 -72.27 -32.07
CA GLN A 263 -78.65 -73.21 -31.20
C GLN A 263 -80.14 -73.28 -31.56
N ARG A 264 -80.76 -72.14 -31.85
CA ARG A 264 -82.17 -72.08 -32.25
C ARG A 264 -82.43 -72.61 -33.65
N GLU A 265 -81.47 -72.49 -34.57
CA GLU A 265 -81.52 -73.13 -35.88
C GLU A 265 -81.45 -74.66 -35.72
N GLN A 266 -80.56 -75.17 -34.86
CA GLN A 266 -80.46 -76.60 -34.53
C GLN A 266 -81.75 -77.13 -33.88
N GLU A 267 -82.36 -76.39 -32.93
CA GLU A 267 -83.69 -76.71 -32.36
C GLU A 267 -84.76 -76.87 -33.48
N LEU A 268 -84.84 -75.89 -34.38
CA LEU A 268 -85.81 -75.88 -35.48
C LEU A 268 -85.52 -76.99 -36.51
N GLN A 269 -84.25 -77.26 -36.80
CA GLN A 269 -83.86 -78.32 -37.72
C GLN A 269 -84.18 -79.70 -37.16
N MET A 270 -83.93 -79.94 -35.87
CA MET A 270 -84.36 -81.14 -35.15
C MET A 270 -85.89 -81.30 -35.15
N PHE A 271 -86.63 -80.20 -34.94
CA PHE A 271 -88.09 -80.21 -35.02
C PHE A 271 -88.60 -80.55 -36.44
N ILE A 272 -87.97 -80.00 -37.49
CA ILE A 272 -88.29 -80.30 -38.89
C ILE A 272 -87.98 -81.77 -39.23
N GLN A 273 -86.85 -82.32 -38.75
CA GLN A 273 -86.52 -83.73 -38.92
C GLN A 273 -87.55 -84.64 -38.23
N GLN A 274 -87.91 -84.34 -36.97
CA GLN A 274 -88.93 -85.08 -36.23
C GLN A 274 -90.30 -85.04 -36.93
N LEU A 275 -90.74 -83.85 -37.36
CA LEU A 275 -91.99 -83.67 -38.10
C LEU A 275 -91.98 -84.43 -39.44
N SER A 276 -90.83 -84.49 -40.13
CA SER A 276 -90.65 -85.25 -41.38
C SER A 276 -90.75 -86.76 -41.14
N ILE A 277 -90.14 -87.26 -40.06
CA ILE A 277 -90.22 -88.66 -39.63
C ILE A 277 -91.67 -89.03 -39.29
N ASP A 278 -92.39 -88.17 -38.56
CA ASP A 278 -93.78 -88.44 -38.18
C ASP A 278 -94.76 -88.32 -39.35
N LEU A 279 -94.48 -87.43 -40.32
CA LEU A 279 -95.19 -87.39 -41.61
C LEU A 279 -94.97 -88.68 -42.42
N GLN A 280 -93.74 -89.21 -42.47
CA GLN A 280 -93.47 -90.50 -43.12
C GLN A 280 -94.19 -91.66 -42.43
N LYS A 281 -94.20 -91.72 -41.09
CA LYS A 281 -94.98 -92.71 -40.33
C LYS A 281 -96.48 -92.61 -40.64
N ALA A 282 -97.01 -91.38 -40.72
CA ALA A 282 -98.42 -91.14 -41.07
C ALA A 282 -98.73 -91.59 -42.51
N GLN A 283 -97.86 -91.31 -43.48
CA GLN A 283 -97.99 -91.78 -44.87
C GLN A 283 -97.95 -93.30 -44.98
N ILE A 284 -97.03 -93.98 -44.26
CA ILE A 284 -96.97 -95.46 -44.22
C ILE A 284 -98.26 -96.03 -43.60
N THR A 285 -98.78 -95.40 -42.55
CA THR A 285 -100.03 -95.82 -41.88
C THR A 285 -101.26 -95.61 -42.78
N ALA A 286 -101.30 -94.51 -43.53
CA ALA A 286 -102.32 -94.24 -44.53
C ALA A 286 -102.27 -95.27 -45.67
N ALA A 287 -101.11 -95.48 -46.30
CA ALA A 287 -100.94 -96.46 -47.37
C ALA A 287 -101.22 -97.91 -46.92
N CYS A 288 -100.94 -98.25 -45.65
CA CYS A 288 -101.34 -99.53 -45.06
C CYS A 288 -102.86 -99.63 -44.91
N SER A 289 -103.52 -98.55 -44.51
CA SER A 289 -104.99 -98.46 -44.39
C SER A 289 -105.69 -98.52 -45.76
N GLU A 290 -105.13 -97.86 -46.78
CA GLU A 290 -105.58 -97.93 -48.18
C GLU A 290 -105.45 -99.34 -48.75
N LYS A 291 -104.30 -100.01 -48.54
CA LYS A 291 -104.12 -101.42 -48.93
C LYS A 291 -105.16 -102.32 -48.27
N ARG A 292 -105.41 -102.15 -46.97
CA ARG A 292 -106.42 -102.92 -46.24
C ARG A 292 -107.86 -102.61 -46.70
N LEU A 293 -108.13 -101.37 -47.11
CA LEU A 293 -109.42 -101.02 -47.73
C LEU A 293 -109.57 -101.74 -49.09
N GLY A 294 -108.51 -101.75 -49.91
CA GLY A 294 -108.48 -102.45 -51.19
C GLY A 294 -108.65 -103.97 -51.07
N THR A 295 -108.03 -104.63 -50.08
CA THR A 295 -108.25 -106.06 -49.84
C THR A 295 -109.69 -106.33 -49.39
N LEU A 296 -110.25 -105.52 -48.48
CA LEU A 296 -111.64 -105.65 -48.05
C LEU A 296 -112.64 -105.40 -49.19
N GLN A 297 -112.32 -104.50 -50.13
CA GLN A 297 -113.11 -104.30 -51.35
C GLN A 297 -113.06 -105.53 -52.27
N ALA A 298 -111.87 -106.08 -52.53
CA ALA A 298 -111.71 -107.29 -53.34
C ALA A 298 -112.38 -108.53 -52.70
N GLU A 299 -112.29 -108.68 -51.37
CA GLU A 299 -113.01 -109.71 -50.60
C GLU A 299 -114.53 -109.54 -50.72
N HIS A 300 -115.04 -108.31 -50.66
CA HIS A 300 -116.46 -108.02 -50.84
C HIS A 300 -116.95 -108.34 -52.27
N GLU A 301 -116.18 -108.01 -53.30
CA GLU A 301 -116.49 -108.38 -54.69
C GLU A 301 -116.43 -109.89 -54.92
N ALA A 302 -115.45 -110.58 -54.34
CA ALA A 302 -115.34 -112.05 -54.40
C ALA A 302 -116.53 -112.75 -53.72
N LEU A 303 -116.92 -112.30 -52.51
CA LEU A 303 -118.09 -112.83 -51.79
C LEU A 303 -119.40 -112.53 -52.53
N LYS A 304 -119.51 -111.39 -53.19
CA LYS A 304 -120.65 -111.05 -54.06
C LYS A 304 -120.74 -112.01 -55.25
N LEU A 305 -119.63 -112.24 -55.95
CA LEU A 305 -119.54 -113.20 -57.06
C LEU A 305 -119.82 -114.64 -56.61
N GLU A 306 -119.36 -115.05 -55.44
CA GLU A 306 -119.66 -116.37 -54.90
C GLU A 306 -121.15 -116.52 -54.59
N ASN A 307 -121.77 -115.53 -53.93
CA ASN A 307 -123.21 -115.51 -53.65
C ASN A 307 -124.03 -115.56 -54.95
N GLU A 308 -123.67 -114.78 -55.97
CA GLU A 308 -124.30 -114.81 -57.28
C GLU A 308 -124.17 -116.19 -57.96
N GLN A 309 -122.99 -116.83 -57.87
CA GLN A 309 -122.78 -118.20 -58.36
C GLN A 309 -123.52 -119.26 -57.53
N GLN A 310 -123.66 -119.08 -56.21
CA GLN A 310 -124.44 -120.00 -55.36
C GLN A 310 -125.94 -119.91 -55.69
N ASN A 311 -126.47 -118.71 -55.97
CA ASN A 311 -127.86 -118.55 -56.46
C ASN A 311 -128.08 -119.24 -57.81
N GLN A 312 -127.15 -119.10 -58.76
CA GLN A 312 -127.21 -119.85 -60.03
C GLN A 312 -127.18 -121.38 -59.81
N LYS A 313 -126.27 -121.87 -58.94
CA LYS A 313 -126.19 -123.30 -58.57
C LYS A 313 -127.46 -123.79 -57.86
N ALA A 314 -128.15 -122.95 -57.10
CA ALA A 314 -129.41 -123.29 -56.45
C ALA A 314 -130.55 -123.42 -57.46
N ALA A 315 -130.62 -122.51 -58.45
CA ALA A 315 -131.61 -122.56 -59.53
C ALA A 315 -131.48 -123.84 -60.38
N VAL A 316 -130.26 -124.19 -60.83
CA VAL A 316 -130.01 -125.41 -61.61
C VAL A 316 -130.44 -126.67 -60.83
N LYS A 317 -130.13 -126.72 -59.53
CA LYS A 317 -130.51 -127.84 -58.63
C LYS A 317 -132.01 -127.92 -58.31
N ALA A 318 -132.80 -126.92 -58.66
CA ALA A 318 -134.25 -127.01 -58.66
C ALA A 318 -134.73 -127.72 -59.94
N GLU A 319 -134.32 -127.23 -61.11
CA GLU A 319 -134.67 -127.85 -62.40
C GLU A 319 -134.28 -129.34 -62.50
N GLU A 320 -133.11 -129.71 -61.97
CA GLU A 320 -132.64 -131.11 -61.95
C GLU A 320 -133.54 -132.01 -61.10
N ARG A 321 -134.16 -131.49 -60.04
CA ARG A 321 -135.08 -132.24 -59.18
C ARG A 321 -136.42 -132.47 -59.85
N ASP A 322 -136.96 -131.45 -60.51
CA ASP A 322 -138.26 -131.56 -61.18
C ASP A 322 -138.21 -132.61 -62.31
N LYS A 323 -137.14 -132.56 -63.13
CA LYS A 323 -136.88 -133.54 -64.21
C LYS A 323 -136.70 -134.98 -63.69
N LEU A 324 -136.14 -135.15 -62.49
CA LEU A 324 -135.97 -136.47 -61.88
C LEU A 324 -137.30 -137.09 -61.41
N ILE A 325 -138.27 -136.26 -61.02
CA ILE A 325 -139.59 -136.71 -60.57
C ILE A 325 -140.39 -137.31 -61.74
N GLU A 326 -140.33 -136.70 -62.94
CA GLU A 326 -140.94 -137.26 -64.16
C GLU A 326 -140.34 -138.64 -64.51
N HIS A 327 -139.00 -138.74 -64.60
CA HIS A 327 -138.34 -139.97 -65.03
C HIS A 327 -138.63 -141.17 -64.09
N LEU A 328 -138.75 -140.92 -62.77
CA LEU A 328 -139.09 -141.97 -61.81
C LEU A 328 -140.53 -142.48 -61.94
N GLN A 329 -141.47 -141.68 -62.45
CA GLN A 329 -142.84 -142.12 -62.72
C GLN A 329 -142.91 -143.04 -63.94
N GLU A 330 -142.18 -142.73 -65.01
CA GLU A 330 -142.12 -143.59 -66.21
C GLU A 330 -141.45 -144.94 -65.95
N LYS A 331 -140.34 -144.95 -65.19
CA LYS A 331 -139.48 -146.14 -65.09
C LYS A 331 -140.14 -147.32 -64.38
N VAL A 332 -141.04 -147.05 -63.44
CA VAL A 332 -141.84 -148.08 -62.74
C VAL A 332 -142.71 -148.87 -63.73
N LEU A 333 -143.33 -148.20 -64.70
CA LEU A 333 -144.18 -148.84 -65.73
C LEU A 333 -143.42 -149.77 -66.70
N SER A 334 -142.08 -149.74 -66.68
CA SER A 334 -141.23 -150.43 -67.67
C SER A 334 -140.62 -151.76 -67.19
N LEU A 335 -140.44 -151.94 -65.88
CA LEU A 335 -139.58 -153.01 -65.33
C LEU A 335 -140.29 -154.34 -65.06
N GLU A 336 -141.61 -154.42 -65.21
CA GLU A 336 -142.42 -155.61 -64.91
C GLU A 336 -142.29 -156.77 -65.96
N LYS A 337 -141.24 -156.83 -66.81
CA LYS A 337 -141.37 -157.50 -68.13
C LYS A 337 -140.16 -158.20 -68.82
N ARG A 338 -139.13 -158.78 -68.15
CA ARG A 338 -138.06 -159.61 -68.84
C ARG A 338 -137.13 -160.52 -67.96
N LEU A 339 -136.53 -161.62 -68.52
CA LEU A 339 -135.75 -162.72 -67.84
C LEU A 339 -134.81 -163.61 -68.78
N GLU A 340 -133.70 -164.25 -68.29
CA GLU A 340 -132.94 -165.56 -68.69
C GLU A 340 -131.74 -165.73 -69.78
N GLY A 341 -130.64 -166.57 -69.58
CA GLY A 341 -129.50 -167.02 -70.56
C GLY A 341 -128.08 -167.63 -70.07
N ASN A 342 -127.17 -168.34 -70.89
CA ASN A 342 -125.69 -168.87 -70.69
C ASN A 342 -125.01 -169.66 -71.95
N LEU A 343 -123.80 -170.33 -72.24
CA LEU A 343 -122.43 -170.96 -71.82
C LEU A 343 -121.39 -171.13 -73.08
N SER A 344 -120.23 -171.90 -73.34
CA SER A 344 -118.85 -172.47 -72.86
C SER A 344 -118.09 -173.38 -73.98
N GLY A 345 -116.79 -173.90 -74.17
CA GLY A 345 -115.30 -173.88 -73.76
C GLY A 345 -114.35 -175.13 -74.23
N GLU A 346 -112.99 -175.09 -74.56
CA GLU A 346 -112.06 -176.24 -75.08
C GLU A 346 -110.44 -176.09 -75.16
N GLU A 347 -109.51 -177.15 -75.22
CA GLU A 347 -107.96 -177.13 -75.36
C GLU A 347 -107.09 -178.42 -75.78
N HIS A 348 -105.87 -178.33 -76.45
CA HIS A 348 -104.61 -179.17 -76.17
C HIS A 348 -103.22 -178.92 -76.88
N VAL A 349 -103.06 -178.25 -78.04
CA VAL A 349 -101.81 -178.29 -78.90
C VAL A 349 -100.56 -177.55 -78.33
N GLN A 350 -100.64 -176.96 -77.14
CA GLN A 350 -99.73 -175.89 -76.69
C GLN A 350 -98.28 -176.29 -76.32
N GLU A 351 -97.98 -177.57 -76.08
CA GLU A 351 -96.78 -177.97 -75.31
C GLU A 351 -95.44 -177.77 -76.07
N LEU A 352 -95.33 -178.24 -77.31
CA LEU A 352 -94.08 -178.20 -78.11
C LEU A 352 -93.63 -176.77 -78.49
N LEU A 353 -94.51 -175.77 -78.39
CA LEU A 353 -94.15 -174.36 -78.60
C LEU A 353 -93.38 -173.79 -77.40
N LYS A 354 -93.51 -174.38 -76.20
CA LYS A 354 -92.93 -173.86 -74.95
C LYS A 354 -91.40 -173.94 -74.95
N GLU A 355 -90.80 -175.04 -75.40
CA GLU A 355 -89.33 -175.22 -75.33
C GLU A 355 -88.56 -174.25 -76.22
N LYS A 356 -89.05 -173.96 -77.44
CA LYS A 356 -88.42 -172.96 -78.32
C LYS A 356 -88.39 -171.57 -77.68
N SER A 357 -89.49 -171.18 -77.03
CA SER A 357 -89.61 -169.90 -76.33
C SER A 357 -88.57 -169.71 -75.22
N VAL A 358 -88.20 -170.78 -74.51
CA VAL A 358 -87.23 -170.72 -73.39
C VAL A 358 -85.80 -170.49 -73.88
N ALA A 359 -85.44 -170.92 -75.08
CA ALA A 359 -84.12 -170.68 -75.67
C ALA A 359 -83.98 -169.23 -76.16
N GLU A 360 -85.02 -168.68 -76.79
CA GLU A 360 -85.03 -167.30 -77.30
C GLU A 360 -85.04 -166.28 -76.14
N GLN A 361 -85.82 -166.54 -75.08
CA GLN A 361 -85.85 -165.73 -73.85
C GLN A 361 -84.45 -165.47 -73.27
N LYS A 362 -83.65 -166.52 -73.09
CA LYS A 362 -82.32 -166.42 -72.45
C LYS A 362 -81.34 -165.54 -73.21
N LEU A 363 -81.47 -165.43 -74.54
CA LEU A 363 -80.63 -164.54 -75.33
C LEU A 363 -80.96 -163.07 -75.05
N ASP A 364 -82.25 -162.72 -75.02
CA ASP A 364 -82.68 -161.36 -74.73
C ASP A 364 -82.49 -160.98 -73.26
N ASP A 365 -82.62 -161.92 -72.31
CA ASP A 365 -82.28 -161.70 -70.89
C ASP A 365 -80.82 -161.19 -70.75
N THR A 366 -79.86 -161.82 -71.44
CA THR A 366 -78.45 -161.39 -71.39
C THR A 366 -78.21 -160.03 -72.06
N ARG A 367 -78.97 -159.70 -73.11
CA ARG A 367 -78.92 -158.36 -73.76
C ARG A 367 -79.49 -157.28 -72.84
N GLN A 368 -80.60 -157.56 -72.16
CA GLN A 368 -81.21 -156.63 -71.21
C GLN A 368 -80.29 -156.37 -70.02
N GLN A 369 -79.63 -157.41 -69.49
CA GLN A 369 -78.62 -157.25 -68.42
C GLN A 369 -77.43 -156.38 -68.87
N LEU A 370 -76.92 -156.58 -70.08
CA LEU A 370 -75.78 -155.81 -70.60
C LEU A 370 -76.18 -154.35 -70.92
N LEU A 371 -77.41 -154.11 -71.38
CA LEU A 371 -77.98 -152.76 -71.52
C LEU A 371 -78.14 -152.07 -70.16
N ALA A 372 -78.68 -152.74 -69.13
CA ALA A 372 -78.84 -152.19 -67.79
C ALA A 372 -77.50 -151.87 -67.09
N ALA A 373 -76.48 -152.70 -67.32
CA ALA A 373 -75.11 -152.41 -66.88
C ALA A 373 -74.55 -151.16 -67.59
N ARG A 374 -74.85 -150.98 -68.89
CA ARG A 374 -74.43 -149.80 -69.65
C ARG A 374 -75.17 -148.52 -69.25
N THR A 375 -76.47 -148.58 -68.93
CA THR A 375 -77.21 -147.39 -68.47
C THR A 375 -76.76 -146.95 -67.08
N SER A 376 -76.64 -147.87 -66.12
CA SER A 376 -76.10 -147.55 -64.78
C SER A 376 -74.65 -147.04 -64.82
N GLN A 377 -73.82 -147.52 -65.76
CA GLN A 377 -72.49 -146.94 -66.00
C GLN A 377 -72.57 -145.51 -66.58
N ALA A 378 -73.52 -145.22 -67.48
CA ALA A 378 -73.73 -143.86 -67.99
C ALA A 378 -74.28 -142.90 -66.91
N GLU A 379 -75.19 -143.37 -66.07
CA GLU A 379 -75.76 -142.64 -64.94
C GLU A 379 -74.68 -142.30 -63.89
N THR A 380 -73.80 -143.24 -63.57
CA THR A 380 -72.68 -143.01 -62.64
C THR A 380 -71.61 -142.08 -63.23
N VAL A 381 -71.34 -142.14 -64.53
CA VAL A 381 -70.49 -141.15 -65.22
C VAL A 381 -71.12 -139.76 -65.16
N SER A 382 -72.41 -139.62 -65.48
CA SER A 382 -73.12 -138.33 -65.43
C SER A 382 -73.18 -137.74 -64.00
N LEU A 383 -73.30 -138.60 -62.98
CA LEU A 383 -73.20 -138.19 -61.58
C LEU A 383 -71.78 -137.69 -61.21
N LEU A 384 -70.73 -138.31 -61.74
CA LEU A 384 -69.36 -137.85 -61.55
C LEU A 384 -69.07 -136.55 -62.32
N GLU A 385 -69.56 -136.41 -63.55
CA GLU A 385 -69.46 -135.17 -64.34
C GLU A 385 -70.16 -133.99 -63.64
N THR A 386 -71.37 -134.21 -63.11
CA THR A 386 -72.10 -133.18 -62.35
C THR A 386 -71.46 -132.86 -60.99
N GLN A 387 -70.79 -133.82 -60.35
CA GLN A 387 -69.93 -133.56 -59.19
C GLN A 387 -68.68 -132.75 -59.57
N ILE A 388 -68.02 -133.06 -60.69
CA ILE A 388 -66.84 -132.34 -61.18
C ILE A 388 -67.20 -130.89 -61.55
N THR A 389 -68.32 -130.64 -62.24
CA THR A 389 -68.75 -129.26 -62.55
C THR A 389 -69.10 -128.49 -61.27
N LYS A 390 -69.73 -129.13 -60.28
CA LYS A 390 -70.04 -128.50 -58.99
C LYS A 390 -68.79 -128.21 -58.15
N LEU A 391 -67.81 -129.11 -58.15
CA LEU A 391 -66.53 -128.88 -57.48
C LEU A 391 -65.74 -127.76 -58.18
N ASN A 392 -65.73 -127.73 -59.51
CA ASN A 392 -65.10 -126.65 -60.27
C ASN A 392 -65.76 -125.29 -60.00
N SER A 393 -67.10 -125.22 -59.92
CA SER A 393 -67.77 -123.96 -59.57
C SER A 393 -67.45 -123.53 -58.14
N GLN A 394 -67.46 -124.48 -57.18
CA GLN A 394 -67.05 -124.18 -55.79
C GLN A 394 -65.59 -123.72 -55.69
N VAL A 395 -64.69 -124.22 -56.54
CA VAL A 395 -63.31 -123.72 -56.65
C VAL A 395 -63.25 -122.31 -57.23
N THR A 396 -64.01 -121.98 -58.30
CA THR A 396 -64.03 -120.62 -58.85
C THR A 396 -64.64 -119.61 -57.87
N ASP A 397 -65.71 -120.00 -57.17
CA ASP A 397 -66.35 -119.17 -56.15
C ASP A 397 -65.39 -118.90 -54.98
N SER A 398 -64.62 -119.93 -54.57
CA SER A 398 -63.60 -119.82 -53.53
C SER A 398 -62.42 -118.93 -53.95
N GLN A 399 -62.00 -119.02 -55.22
CA GLN A 399 -60.94 -118.17 -55.79
C GLN A 399 -61.37 -116.69 -55.88
N ALA A 400 -62.62 -116.44 -56.32
CA ALA A 400 -63.17 -115.09 -56.37
C ALA A 400 -63.27 -114.45 -54.98
N LEU A 401 -63.77 -115.21 -53.98
CA LEU A 401 -63.84 -114.74 -52.59
C LEU A 401 -62.45 -114.54 -51.97
N LEU A 402 -61.46 -115.37 -52.33
CA LEU A 402 -60.07 -115.18 -51.90
C LEU A 402 -59.49 -113.87 -52.46
N HIS A 403 -59.67 -113.59 -53.76
CA HIS A 403 -59.24 -112.34 -54.39
C HIS A 403 -59.96 -111.11 -53.78
N GLU A 404 -61.24 -111.22 -53.42
CA GLU A 404 -61.97 -110.17 -52.69
C GLU A 404 -61.32 -109.88 -51.32
N LYS A 405 -60.90 -110.93 -50.58
CA LYS A 405 -60.19 -110.74 -49.30
C LYS A 405 -58.77 -110.22 -49.49
N GLU A 406 -58.06 -110.59 -50.55
CA GLU A 406 -56.74 -110.03 -50.86
C GLU A 406 -56.79 -108.54 -51.17
N GLU A 407 -57.73 -108.10 -52.02
CA GLU A 407 -57.93 -106.67 -52.30
C GLU A 407 -58.43 -105.88 -51.07
N PHE A 408 -59.29 -106.47 -50.24
CA PHE A 408 -59.69 -105.84 -48.96
C PHE A 408 -58.51 -105.69 -47.99
N ILE A 409 -57.67 -106.72 -47.84
CA ILE A 409 -56.45 -106.68 -47.02
C ILE A 409 -55.44 -105.67 -47.58
N LYS A 410 -55.33 -105.56 -48.91
CA LYS A 410 -54.50 -104.58 -49.60
C LYS A 410 -54.99 -103.14 -49.35
N GLY A 411 -56.29 -102.87 -49.50
CA GLY A 411 -56.87 -101.56 -49.16
C GLY A 411 -56.70 -101.17 -47.69
N LEU A 412 -56.81 -102.13 -46.76
CA LEU A 412 -56.50 -101.90 -45.34
C LEU A 412 -55.00 -101.58 -45.11
N ARG A 413 -54.09 -102.25 -45.81
CA ARG A 413 -52.64 -101.95 -45.73
C ARG A 413 -52.31 -100.59 -46.32
N GLU A 414 -52.90 -100.23 -47.47
CA GLU A 414 -52.69 -98.94 -48.14
C GLU A 414 -53.25 -97.77 -47.30
N SER A 415 -54.43 -97.95 -46.69
CA SER A 415 -55.00 -97.00 -45.72
C SER A 415 -54.12 -96.86 -44.47
N SER A 416 -53.71 -97.97 -43.85
CA SER A 416 -52.84 -97.96 -42.68
C SER A 416 -51.47 -97.33 -42.96
N LEU A 417 -50.87 -97.59 -44.13
CA LEU A 417 -49.60 -97.00 -44.56
C LEU A 417 -49.73 -95.50 -44.89
N SER A 418 -50.91 -95.05 -45.31
CA SER A 418 -51.20 -93.62 -45.48
C SER A 418 -51.32 -92.92 -44.11
N GLN A 419 -52.06 -93.51 -43.17
CA GLN A 419 -52.14 -93.01 -41.79
C GLN A 419 -50.78 -92.97 -41.08
N VAL A 420 -49.91 -93.97 -41.29
CA VAL A 420 -48.54 -93.96 -40.75
C VAL A 420 -47.75 -92.78 -41.31
N LYS A 421 -47.83 -92.49 -42.62
CA LYS A 421 -47.17 -91.32 -43.22
C LYS A 421 -47.71 -89.99 -42.69
N GLU A 422 -49.02 -89.85 -42.55
CA GLU A 422 -49.63 -88.65 -41.96
C GLU A 422 -49.14 -88.43 -40.51
N LEU A 423 -48.99 -89.49 -39.74
CA LEU A 423 -48.43 -89.44 -38.38
C LEU A 423 -46.91 -89.15 -38.38
N GLU A 424 -46.14 -89.69 -39.34
CA GLU A 424 -44.72 -89.40 -39.51
C GLU A 424 -44.47 -87.93 -39.91
N GLU A 425 -45.25 -87.38 -40.84
CA GLU A 425 -45.20 -85.96 -41.23
C GLU A 425 -45.61 -85.05 -40.07
N MET A 426 -46.68 -85.39 -39.33
CA MET A 426 -47.12 -84.63 -38.15
C MET A 426 -46.11 -84.69 -37.01
N LEU A 427 -45.43 -85.83 -36.81
CA LEU A 427 -44.32 -85.95 -35.86
C LEU A 427 -43.15 -85.06 -36.29
N GLN A 428 -42.74 -85.12 -37.55
CA GLN A 428 -41.65 -84.30 -38.09
C GLN A 428 -41.94 -82.79 -37.98
N ILE A 429 -43.19 -82.37 -38.21
CA ILE A 429 -43.65 -80.99 -38.00
C ILE A 429 -43.61 -80.61 -36.52
N SER A 430 -43.91 -81.53 -35.61
CA SER A 430 -43.81 -81.32 -34.16
C SER A 430 -42.36 -81.17 -33.70
N ASP A 431 -41.46 -82.06 -34.14
CA ASP A 431 -40.03 -82.03 -33.81
C ASP A 431 -39.37 -80.76 -34.36
N GLU A 432 -39.72 -80.33 -35.57
CA GLU A 432 -39.22 -79.09 -36.18
C GLU A 432 -39.72 -77.84 -35.44
N LYS A 433 -40.93 -77.86 -34.87
CA LYS A 433 -41.43 -76.80 -33.98
C LYS A 433 -40.71 -76.82 -32.63
N LEU A 434 -40.50 -77.99 -32.05
CA LEU A 434 -39.78 -78.17 -30.79
C LEU A 434 -38.33 -77.70 -30.91
N ARG A 435 -37.65 -78.04 -32.01
CA ARG A 435 -36.30 -77.57 -32.34
C ARG A 435 -36.22 -76.05 -32.38
N LYS A 436 -37.13 -75.38 -33.10
CA LYS A 436 -37.20 -73.90 -33.16
C LYS A 436 -37.49 -73.27 -31.81
N SER A 437 -38.37 -73.87 -31.01
CA SER A 437 -38.64 -73.43 -29.64
C SER A 437 -37.39 -73.52 -28.75
N ASN A 438 -36.64 -74.62 -28.88
CA ASN A 438 -35.38 -74.85 -28.15
C ASN A 438 -34.26 -73.91 -28.60
N GLU A 439 -34.16 -73.60 -29.89
CA GLU A 439 -33.23 -72.57 -30.43
C GLU A 439 -33.54 -71.18 -29.86
N VAL A 440 -34.81 -70.78 -29.82
CA VAL A 440 -35.26 -69.53 -29.18
C VAL A 440 -34.98 -69.54 -27.66
N MET A 441 -35.17 -70.67 -26.97
CA MET A 441 -34.86 -70.80 -25.55
C MET A 441 -33.35 -70.62 -25.28
N ILE A 442 -32.48 -71.23 -26.07
CA ILE A 442 -31.02 -71.06 -25.98
C ILE A 442 -30.62 -69.60 -26.21
N GLU A 443 -31.24 -68.90 -27.16
CA GLU A 443 -30.97 -67.47 -27.37
C GLU A 443 -31.49 -66.60 -26.22
N LYS A 444 -32.59 -66.98 -25.57
CA LYS A 444 -33.09 -66.31 -24.35
C LYS A 444 -32.18 -66.54 -23.14
N ASP A 445 -31.68 -67.74 -22.93
CA ASP A 445 -30.71 -68.04 -21.87
C ASP A 445 -29.39 -67.27 -22.10
N ALA A 446 -28.92 -67.20 -23.35
CA ALA A 446 -27.76 -66.37 -23.72
C ALA A 446 -28.03 -64.86 -23.50
N GLN A 447 -29.26 -64.38 -23.73
CA GLN A 447 -29.66 -63.00 -23.42
C GLN A 447 -29.67 -62.75 -21.91
N ILE A 448 -30.17 -63.69 -21.11
CA ILE A 448 -30.18 -63.61 -19.63
C ILE A 448 -28.75 -63.58 -19.08
N GLN A 449 -27.83 -64.41 -19.59
CA GLN A 449 -26.43 -64.43 -19.14
C GLN A 449 -25.70 -63.10 -19.43
N ARG A 450 -25.97 -62.45 -20.58
CA ARG A 450 -25.45 -61.11 -20.88
C ARG A 450 -26.02 -60.04 -19.94
N LEU A 451 -27.29 -60.15 -19.57
CA LEU A 451 -27.91 -59.23 -18.61
C LEU A 451 -27.35 -59.43 -17.19
N SER A 452 -27.05 -60.67 -16.77
CA SER A 452 -26.39 -60.90 -15.47
C SER A 452 -24.95 -60.39 -15.44
N SER A 453 -24.15 -60.54 -16.51
CA SER A 453 -22.79 -60.00 -16.55
C SER A 453 -22.79 -58.46 -16.51
N LEU A 454 -23.70 -57.81 -17.26
CA LEU A 454 -23.89 -56.35 -17.19
C LEU A 454 -24.39 -55.87 -15.83
N ALA A 455 -25.23 -56.66 -15.13
CA ALA A 455 -25.65 -56.37 -13.77
C ALA A 455 -24.48 -56.48 -12.77
N GLU A 456 -23.59 -57.46 -12.92
CA GLU A 456 -22.37 -57.53 -12.11
C GLU A 456 -21.42 -56.35 -12.39
N GLU A 457 -21.26 -55.94 -13.66
CA GLU A 457 -20.44 -54.79 -14.03
C GLU A 457 -21.01 -53.48 -13.45
N ASN A 458 -22.33 -53.28 -13.51
CA ASN A 458 -22.98 -52.16 -12.84
C ASN A 458 -22.76 -52.18 -11.31
N ASN A 459 -22.85 -53.35 -10.65
CA ASN A 459 -22.56 -53.45 -9.21
C ASN A 459 -21.09 -53.09 -8.90
N LYS A 460 -20.14 -53.52 -9.73
CA LYS A 460 -18.71 -53.18 -9.59
C LYS A 460 -18.47 -51.68 -9.79
N LEU A 461 -19.14 -51.06 -10.77
CA LEU A 461 -19.10 -49.62 -11.00
C LEU A 461 -19.74 -48.82 -9.86
N GLN A 462 -20.90 -49.26 -9.34
CA GLN A 462 -21.55 -48.62 -8.19
C GLN A 462 -20.71 -48.71 -6.92
N GLN A 463 -20.02 -49.83 -6.66
CA GLN A 463 -19.04 -49.91 -5.56
C GLN A 463 -17.87 -48.94 -5.78
N HIS A 464 -17.35 -48.81 -7.00
CA HIS A 464 -16.29 -47.86 -7.31
C HIS A 464 -16.74 -46.39 -7.16
N ILE A 465 -18.00 -46.08 -7.51
CA ILE A 465 -18.60 -44.76 -7.29
C ILE A 465 -18.70 -44.46 -5.79
N LEU A 466 -19.26 -45.38 -4.98
CA LEU A 466 -19.38 -45.21 -3.52
C LEU A 466 -18.01 -44.99 -2.84
N VAL A 467 -16.95 -45.67 -3.29
CA VAL A 467 -15.59 -45.46 -2.78
C VAL A 467 -15.04 -44.09 -3.17
N LEU A 468 -15.28 -43.61 -4.40
CA LEU A 468 -14.90 -42.26 -4.83
C LEU A 468 -15.69 -41.18 -4.09
N GLU A 469 -16.99 -41.37 -3.88
CA GLU A 469 -17.84 -40.47 -3.09
C GLU A 469 -17.34 -40.36 -1.65
N GLN A 470 -17.06 -41.48 -0.99
CA GLN A 470 -16.45 -41.47 0.35
C GLN A 470 -15.09 -40.75 0.34
N GLN A 471 -14.23 -41.02 -0.65
CA GLN A 471 -12.93 -40.35 -0.75
C GLN A 471 -13.05 -38.84 -0.95
N CYS A 472 -14.03 -38.37 -1.73
CA CYS A 472 -14.32 -36.95 -1.91
C CYS A 472 -14.87 -36.30 -0.62
N VAL A 473 -15.77 -36.99 0.09
CA VAL A 473 -16.27 -36.54 1.41
C VAL A 473 -15.14 -36.47 2.43
N GLU A 474 -14.25 -37.47 2.47
CA GLU A 474 -13.07 -37.44 3.35
C GLU A 474 -12.08 -36.32 2.98
N GLN A 475 -11.96 -35.94 1.71
CA GLN A 475 -11.16 -34.79 1.29
C GLN A 475 -11.83 -33.46 1.68
N GLY A 476 -13.15 -33.34 1.51
CA GLY A 476 -13.94 -32.20 1.97
C GLY A 476 -13.78 -31.97 3.47
N ASN A 477 -14.03 -33.01 4.29
CA ASN A 477 -13.88 -32.96 5.75
C ASN A 477 -12.47 -32.56 6.21
N ARG A 478 -11.41 -32.94 5.46
CA ARG A 478 -10.03 -32.53 5.76
C ARG A 478 -9.79 -31.05 5.44
N LEU A 479 -10.28 -30.57 4.30
CA LEU A 479 -10.18 -29.16 3.92
C LEU A 479 -11.01 -28.25 4.84
N GLU A 480 -12.21 -28.67 5.25
CA GLU A 480 -13.01 -27.97 6.25
C GLU A 480 -12.30 -27.90 7.61
N ALA A 481 -11.67 -28.99 8.06
CA ALA A 481 -10.88 -28.99 9.29
C ALA A 481 -9.62 -28.10 9.20
N GLU A 482 -9.00 -28.00 8.01
CA GLU A 482 -7.88 -27.09 7.75
C GLU A 482 -8.33 -25.63 7.74
N ILE A 483 -9.41 -25.28 7.04
CA ILE A 483 -10.06 -23.96 7.04
C ILE A 483 -10.40 -23.56 8.48
N ALA A 484 -11.12 -24.41 9.21
CA ALA A 484 -11.48 -24.16 10.61
C ALA A 484 -10.27 -24.09 11.56
N SER A 485 -9.07 -24.48 11.12
CA SER A 485 -7.81 -24.26 11.86
C SER A 485 -7.16 -22.91 11.52
N LEU A 486 -7.20 -22.51 10.25
CA LEU A 486 -6.71 -21.22 9.76
C LEU A 486 -7.58 -20.07 10.28
N GLU A 487 -8.91 -20.22 10.31
CA GLU A 487 -9.83 -19.24 10.89
C GLU A 487 -9.56 -19.00 12.40
N ARG A 488 -9.29 -20.08 13.16
CA ARG A 488 -8.91 -19.96 14.58
C ARG A 488 -7.56 -19.29 14.78
N ALA A 489 -6.59 -19.53 13.89
CA ALA A 489 -5.31 -18.81 13.92
C ALA A 489 -5.51 -17.33 13.57
N GLN A 490 -6.27 -17.02 12.52
CA GLN A 490 -6.56 -15.66 12.09
C GLN A 490 -7.32 -14.86 13.15
N GLU A 491 -8.30 -15.45 13.84
CA GLU A 491 -9.01 -14.77 14.93
C GLU A 491 -8.11 -14.59 16.17
N SER A 492 -7.21 -15.55 16.46
CA SER A 492 -6.18 -15.39 17.49
C SER A 492 -5.22 -14.23 17.18
N ASP A 493 -4.73 -14.13 15.94
CA ASP A 493 -3.86 -13.05 15.49
C ASP A 493 -4.59 -11.69 15.50
N LYS A 494 -5.87 -11.67 15.10
CA LYS A 494 -6.74 -10.49 15.17
C LYS A 494 -7.00 -10.03 16.61
N MET A 495 -7.20 -10.96 17.54
CA MET A 495 -7.31 -10.65 18.97
C MET A 495 -5.99 -10.13 19.55
N ALA A 496 -4.86 -10.75 19.21
CA ALA A 496 -3.53 -10.28 19.61
C ALA A 496 -3.20 -8.88 19.04
N ALA A 497 -3.55 -8.62 17.78
CA ALA A 497 -3.41 -7.30 17.16
C ALA A 497 -4.32 -6.26 17.82
N SER A 498 -5.57 -6.61 18.15
CA SER A 498 -6.51 -5.74 18.85
C SER A 498 -6.01 -5.36 20.25
N HIS A 499 -5.51 -6.34 21.01
CA HIS A 499 -4.88 -6.09 22.31
C HIS A 499 -3.60 -5.26 22.17
N ARG A 500 -2.83 -5.44 21.09
CA ARG A 500 -1.62 -4.62 20.82
C ARG A 500 -1.98 -3.17 20.48
N ILE A 501 -3.10 -2.94 19.80
CA ILE A 501 -3.65 -1.60 19.54
C ILE A 501 -4.11 -0.96 20.85
N GLN A 502 -4.89 -1.66 21.68
CA GLN A 502 -5.36 -1.15 22.97
C GLN A 502 -4.21 -0.72 23.89
N LEU A 503 -3.16 -1.53 24.03
CA LEU A 503 -1.95 -1.15 24.79
C LEU A 503 -1.27 0.10 24.23
N LEU A 504 -1.24 0.28 22.91
CA LEU A 504 -0.69 1.49 22.28
C LEU A 504 -1.61 2.69 22.45
N GLU A 505 -2.92 2.52 22.52
CA GLU A 505 -3.89 3.58 22.83
C GLU A 505 -3.77 4.04 24.29
N GLU A 506 -3.54 3.10 25.23
CA GLU A 506 -3.22 3.36 26.63
C GLU A 506 -1.87 4.09 26.78
N GLU A 507 -0.78 3.58 26.18
CA GLU A 507 0.54 4.24 26.16
C GLU A 507 0.45 5.68 25.58
N ASN A 508 -0.38 5.91 24.54
CA ASN A 508 -0.60 7.24 23.98
C ASN A 508 -1.47 8.14 24.88
N ALA A 509 -2.38 7.58 25.68
CA ALA A 509 -3.14 8.34 26.68
C ALA A 509 -2.22 8.82 27.81
N ASP A 510 -1.41 7.91 28.37
CA ASP A 510 -0.43 8.21 29.42
C ASP A 510 0.59 9.26 28.95
N LEU A 511 1.17 9.08 27.75
CA LEU A 511 2.10 10.06 27.18
C LEU A 511 1.46 11.43 26.97
N LYS A 512 0.16 11.48 26.61
CA LYS A 512 -0.60 12.72 26.45
C LYS A 512 -0.90 13.38 27.80
N GLU A 513 -1.20 12.62 28.84
CA GLU A 513 -1.37 13.15 30.20
C GLU A 513 -0.05 13.74 30.73
N ASN A 514 1.05 12.98 30.69
CA ASN A 514 2.39 13.45 31.02
C ASN A 514 2.77 14.73 30.25
N ARG A 515 2.41 14.82 28.95
CA ARG A 515 2.65 16.03 28.14
C ARG A 515 1.83 17.22 28.64
N ASN A 516 0.56 17.01 29.02
CA ASN A 516 -0.30 18.06 29.57
C ASN A 516 0.20 18.52 30.95
N GLU A 517 0.68 17.61 31.81
CA GLU A 517 1.31 17.96 33.09
C GLU A 517 2.59 18.79 32.90
N CYS A 518 3.41 18.45 31.91
CA CYS A 518 4.59 19.23 31.53
C CYS A 518 4.21 20.61 30.98
N GLU A 519 3.16 20.71 30.16
CA GLU A 519 2.63 21.99 29.65
C GLU A 519 2.07 22.87 30.78
N ASN A 520 1.34 22.29 31.73
CA ASN A 520 0.83 22.97 32.92
C ASN A 520 1.97 23.46 33.82
N SER A 521 2.98 22.63 34.07
CA SER A 521 4.17 23.00 34.86
C SER A 521 5.01 24.07 34.18
N LEU A 522 5.10 24.04 32.85
CA LEU A 522 5.71 25.12 32.07
C LEU A 522 4.89 26.42 32.13
N LEU A 523 3.56 26.33 32.24
CA LEU A 523 2.68 27.49 32.38
C LEU A 523 2.79 28.13 33.78
N THR A 524 2.84 27.34 34.86
CA THR A 524 3.07 27.87 36.21
C THR A 524 4.43 28.55 36.32
N HIS A 525 5.51 27.93 35.84
CA HIS A 525 6.84 28.56 35.83
C HIS A 525 6.91 29.83 34.96
N LYS A 526 6.15 29.91 33.85
CA LYS A 526 6.00 31.16 33.06
C LYS A 526 5.30 32.27 33.86
N LEU A 527 4.28 31.93 34.66
CA LEU A 527 3.57 32.88 35.53
C LEU A 527 4.44 33.33 36.71
N GLU A 528 5.22 32.43 37.31
CA GLU A 528 6.22 32.74 38.34
C GLU A 528 7.32 33.67 37.81
N LEU A 529 7.87 33.37 36.63
CA LEU A 529 8.87 34.21 35.97
C LEU A 529 8.31 35.59 35.59
N LYS A 530 7.00 35.69 35.28
CA LYS A 530 6.32 36.98 35.08
C LYS A 530 6.21 37.76 36.39
N LYS A 531 5.76 37.13 37.48
CA LYS A 531 5.71 37.75 38.82
C LYS A 531 7.09 38.24 39.27
N LEU A 532 8.14 37.42 39.13
CA LEU A 532 9.51 37.79 39.51
C LEU A 532 10.05 38.96 38.68
N LYS A 533 9.64 39.09 37.41
CA LYS A 533 9.96 40.29 36.60
C LYS A 533 9.20 41.53 37.06
N GLU A 534 7.94 41.38 37.45
CA GLU A 534 7.12 42.47 37.99
C GLU A 534 7.66 42.94 39.36
N GLU A 535 8.01 42.02 40.25
CA GLU A 535 8.73 42.32 41.50
C GLU A 535 10.10 42.95 41.26
N TRP A 536 10.87 42.46 40.29
CA TRP A 536 12.18 43.03 39.98
C TRP A 536 12.04 44.46 39.44
N GLY A 537 11.07 44.73 38.56
CA GLY A 537 10.75 46.07 38.09
C GLY A 537 10.28 47.01 39.20
N GLN A 538 9.48 46.51 40.17
CA GLN A 538 9.10 47.27 41.36
C GLN A 538 10.32 47.61 42.24
N ARG A 539 11.25 46.67 42.41
CA ARG A 539 12.52 46.91 43.12
C ARG A 539 13.42 47.87 42.35
N GLU A 540 13.42 47.83 41.02
CA GLU A 540 14.14 48.78 40.17
C GLU A 540 13.57 50.20 40.33
N THR A 541 12.24 50.38 40.30
CA THR A 541 11.62 51.70 40.56
C THR A 541 11.94 52.22 41.95
N VAL A 542 11.87 51.38 43.00
CA VAL A 542 12.24 51.76 44.37
C VAL A 542 13.73 52.10 44.48
N ASN A 543 14.62 51.37 43.80
CA ASN A 543 16.05 51.69 43.76
C ASN A 543 16.31 53.03 43.05
N VAL A 544 15.56 53.36 42.00
CA VAL A 544 15.63 54.66 41.31
C VAL A 544 15.11 55.79 42.20
N GLU A 545 14.07 55.57 42.99
CA GLU A 545 13.57 56.54 43.98
C GLU A 545 14.56 56.75 45.13
N ILE A 546 15.17 55.68 45.65
CA ILE A 546 16.26 55.76 46.63
C ILE A 546 17.46 56.53 46.04
N ALA A 547 17.83 56.27 44.79
CA ALA A 547 18.92 57.00 44.12
C ALA A 547 18.61 58.49 43.97
N LYS A 548 17.37 58.87 43.64
CA LYS A 548 16.93 60.28 43.61
C LYS A 548 17.02 60.93 44.99
N ALA A 549 16.52 60.27 46.03
CA ALA A 549 16.59 60.79 47.41
C ALA A 549 18.04 60.93 47.92
N LEU A 550 18.94 60.03 47.51
CA LEU A 550 20.38 60.14 47.77
C LEU A 550 21.02 61.32 47.01
N GLU A 551 20.58 61.62 45.79
CA GLU A 551 21.07 62.76 45.02
C GLU A 551 20.48 64.10 45.52
N GLU A 552 19.23 64.12 45.97
CA GLU A 552 18.62 65.29 46.62
C GLU A 552 19.31 65.60 47.96
N THR A 553 19.58 64.59 48.79
CA THR A 553 20.35 64.76 50.04
C THR A 553 21.85 65.00 49.81
N ARG A 554 22.40 64.59 48.65
CA ARG A 554 23.72 65.04 48.19
C ARG A 554 23.67 66.53 47.86
N LYS A 555 22.72 66.98 47.05
CA LYS A 555 22.59 68.39 46.66
C LYS A 555 22.39 69.29 47.89
N GLN A 556 21.50 68.93 48.81
CA GLN A 556 21.31 69.65 50.08
C GLN A 556 22.61 69.77 50.89
N ARG A 557 23.48 68.74 50.86
CA ARG A 557 24.80 68.78 51.49
C ARG A 557 25.75 69.72 50.77
N GLU A 558 25.73 69.74 49.44
CA GLU A 558 26.54 70.65 48.62
C GLU A 558 26.08 72.12 48.79
N ASP A 559 24.77 72.37 48.82
CA ASP A 559 24.17 73.69 49.13
C ASP A 559 24.55 74.17 50.55
N LEU A 560 24.50 73.29 51.56
CA LEU A 560 24.96 73.59 52.92
C LEU A 560 26.48 73.77 53.01
N GLN A 561 27.25 73.00 52.25
CA GLN A 561 28.71 73.12 52.21
C GLN A 561 29.15 74.43 51.54
N GLN A 562 28.40 74.91 50.54
CA GLN A 562 28.58 76.25 49.98
C GLN A 562 28.25 77.34 51.01
N GLN A 563 27.13 77.24 51.74
CA GLN A 563 26.81 78.18 52.82
C GLN A 563 27.89 78.23 53.90
N VAL A 564 28.49 77.08 54.27
CA VAL A 564 29.63 77.03 55.20
C VAL A 564 30.88 77.68 54.59
N ALA A 565 31.14 77.50 53.29
CA ALA A 565 32.25 78.17 52.61
C ALA A 565 32.06 79.70 52.55
N ASP A 566 30.85 80.16 52.24
CA ASP A 566 30.49 81.59 52.18
C ASP A 566 30.59 82.25 53.56
N LEU A 567 30.09 81.58 54.61
CA LEU A 567 30.25 82.03 56.00
C LEU A 567 31.72 82.03 56.44
N THR A 568 32.52 81.04 56.00
CA THR A 568 33.96 81.00 56.29
C THR A 568 34.69 82.15 55.58
N ALA A 569 34.34 82.47 54.33
CA ALA A 569 34.89 83.61 53.61
C ALA A 569 34.51 84.95 54.28
N LEU A 570 33.27 85.09 54.76
CA LEU A 570 32.83 86.25 55.52
C LEU A 570 33.56 86.38 56.87
N ILE A 571 33.79 85.27 57.58
CA ILE A 571 34.60 85.26 58.80
C ILE A 571 36.03 85.71 58.50
N ASN A 572 36.68 85.15 57.47
CA ASN A 572 38.02 85.55 57.05
C ASN A 572 38.09 87.04 56.67
N GLU A 573 37.08 87.60 56.01
CA GLU A 573 36.99 89.04 55.70
C GLU A 573 36.87 89.88 56.98
N LYS A 574 36.11 89.42 58.00
CA LYS A 574 36.03 90.12 59.29
C LYS A 574 37.31 89.97 60.11
N GLU A 575 37.98 88.82 60.08
CA GLU A 575 39.29 88.63 60.70
C GLU A 575 40.35 89.52 60.03
N GLN A 576 40.36 89.63 58.71
CA GLN A 576 41.24 90.57 57.99
C GLN A 576 40.93 92.03 58.37
N SER A 577 39.66 92.44 58.37
CA SER A 577 39.27 93.80 58.79
C SER A 577 39.59 94.09 60.27
N LEU A 578 39.56 93.06 61.13
CA LEU A 578 40.02 93.17 62.52
C LEU A 578 41.55 93.27 62.61
N SER A 579 42.32 92.54 61.80
CA SER A 579 43.77 92.66 61.78
C SER A 579 44.21 94.03 61.23
N GLU A 580 43.59 94.53 60.15
CA GLU A 580 43.82 95.88 59.61
C GLU A 580 43.51 96.96 60.65
N LYS A 581 42.41 96.82 61.41
CA LYS A 581 42.10 97.72 62.54
C LYS A 581 43.09 97.59 63.68
N THR A 582 43.60 96.39 63.95
CA THR A 582 44.61 96.16 65.00
C THR A 582 45.95 96.79 64.61
N GLU A 583 46.36 96.68 63.35
CA GLU A 583 47.53 97.38 62.82
C GLU A 583 47.34 98.91 62.85
N ALA A 584 46.15 99.42 62.50
CA ALA A 584 45.84 100.85 62.61
C ALA A 584 45.87 101.34 64.07
N ILE A 585 45.42 100.52 65.03
CA ILE A 585 45.54 100.82 66.47
C ILE A 585 47.01 100.82 66.88
N LEU A 586 47.81 99.83 66.49
CA LEU A 586 49.26 99.79 66.76
C LEU A 586 49.98 101.01 66.18
N GLN A 587 49.65 101.44 64.97
CA GLN A 587 50.19 102.69 64.39
C GLN A 587 49.79 103.92 65.22
N LYS A 588 48.56 103.97 65.77
CA LYS A 588 48.14 105.03 66.69
C LYS A 588 48.81 104.96 68.06
N GLU A 589 49.11 103.77 68.57
CA GLU A 589 49.93 103.60 69.77
C GLU A 589 51.38 104.04 69.52
N GLU A 590 51.96 103.75 68.36
CA GLU A 590 53.29 104.25 67.97
C GLU A 590 53.31 105.78 67.80
N GLU A 591 52.28 106.38 67.19
CA GLU A 591 52.09 107.84 67.16
C GLU A 591 52.01 108.42 68.59
N ILE A 592 51.25 107.80 69.49
CA ILE A 592 51.15 108.21 70.91
C ILE A 592 52.52 108.08 71.61
N VAL A 593 53.31 107.05 71.31
CA VAL A 593 54.67 106.89 71.85
C VAL A 593 55.65 107.93 71.27
N GLN A 594 55.50 108.33 70.01
CA GLN A 594 56.26 109.46 69.44
C GLN A 594 55.85 110.80 70.06
N MET A 595 54.55 111.04 70.25
CA MET A 595 54.02 112.23 70.94
C MET A 595 54.47 112.28 72.40
N LYS A 596 54.54 111.14 73.10
CA LYS A 596 55.13 111.05 74.45
C LYS A 596 56.62 111.41 74.45
N LYS A 597 57.43 110.86 73.52
CA LYS A 597 58.84 111.27 73.38
C LYS A 597 58.99 112.76 73.05
N GLY A 598 58.08 113.33 72.25
CA GLY A 598 58.01 114.77 72.00
C GLY A 598 57.69 115.57 73.26
N HIS A 599 56.72 115.10 74.06
CA HIS A 599 56.39 115.68 75.36
C HIS A 599 57.57 115.60 76.34
N ASP A 600 58.28 114.47 76.42
CA ASP A 600 59.47 114.32 77.27
C ASP A 600 60.59 115.31 76.89
N ILE A 601 60.79 115.54 75.58
CA ILE A 601 61.74 116.55 75.07
C ILE A 601 61.31 117.97 75.47
N VAL A 602 60.01 118.28 75.37
CA VAL A 602 59.47 119.58 75.82
C VAL A 602 59.56 119.72 77.34
N LEU A 603 59.39 118.64 78.11
CA LEU A 603 59.56 118.63 79.56
C LEU A 603 61.01 118.90 79.97
N LEU A 604 61.98 118.35 79.23
CA LEU A 604 63.41 118.64 79.36
C LEU A 604 63.74 120.11 79.01
N GLN A 605 63.13 120.66 77.96
CA GLN A 605 63.26 122.08 77.63
C GLN A 605 62.64 123.00 78.69
N MET A 606 61.49 122.60 79.26
CA MET A 606 60.85 123.31 80.37
C MET A 606 61.73 123.30 81.62
N HIS A 607 62.31 122.16 81.99
CA HIS A 607 63.25 122.06 83.11
C HIS A 607 64.52 122.91 82.91
N GLN A 608 65.03 123.00 81.68
CA GLN A 608 66.16 123.88 81.36
C GLN A 608 65.79 125.35 81.58
N LEU A 609 64.67 125.81 81.01
CA LEU A 609 64.16 127.18 81.22
C LEU A 609 63.86 127.49 82.69
N GLN A 610 63.38 126.50 83.45
CA GLN A 610 63.11 126.62 84.89
C GLN A 610 64.40 126.81 85.70
N SER A 611 65.50 126.15 85.29
CA SER A 611 66.83 126.38 85.87
C SER A 611 67.37 127.79 85.57
N ASP A 612 67.19 128.26 84.34
CA ASP A 612 67.62 129.61 83.91
C ASP A 612 66.81 130.73 84.63
N MET A 613 65.53 130.47 84.95
CA MET A 613 64.68 131.34 85.77
C MET A 613 65.20 131.46 87.22
N GLU A 614 65.62 130.36 87.85
CA GLU A 614 66.18 130.38 89.20
C GLU A 614 67.55 131.09 89.25
N ALA A 615 68.37 130.95 88.20
CA ALA A 615 69.64 131.67 88.05
C ALA A 615 69.45 133.21 87.94
N CYS A 616 68.26 133.68 87.56
CA CYS A 616 67.93 135.11 87.55
C CYS A 616 67.48 135.62 88.92
N ARG A 617 66.63 134.87 89.64
CA ARG A 617 66.09 135.26 90.96
C ARG A 617 67.17 135.54 92.02
N CYS A 618 68.35 134.95 91.91
CA CYS A 618 69.48 135.22 92.82
C CYS A 618 70.15 136.61 92.65
N LYS A 619 69.71 137.46 91.71
CA LYS A 619 70.31 138.79 91.47
C LYS A 619 69.49 139.97 91.97
N GLU A 620 68.19 139.80 92.20
CA GLU A 620 67.28 140.89 92.60
C GLU A 620 67.25 141.16 94.11
N ALA A 621 67.78 140.24 94.92
CA ALA A 621 67.71 140.26 96.40
C ALA A 621 68.60 141.33 97.10
N LYS A 622 68.84 142.50 96.49
CA LYS A 622 69.74 143.55 97.03
C LYS A 622 69.35 145.02 96.81
N ILE A 623 68.21 145.33 96.20
CA ILE A 623 67.70 146.71 96.06
C ILE A 623 66.24 146.78 96.53
N ASP A 624 65.84 147.94 97.05
CA ASP A 624 64.49 148.35 97.44
C ASP A 624 63.76 147.54 98.54
N GLY A 625 64.48 147.37 99.65
CA GLY A 625 63.86 147.53 100.96
C GLY A 625 63.45 148.98 101.25
N SER A 626 62.48 149.54 100.51
CA SER A 626 61.88 150.84 100.81
C SER A 626 60.45 150.99 100.26
N LYS A 627 59.49 151.20 101.17
CA LYS A 627 58.05 151.40 100.93
C LYS A 627 57.35 150.19 100.28
N GLU A 628 56.57 149.34 100.94
CA GLU A 628 55.80 149.41 102.18
C GLU A 628 54.94 150.67 102.40
N LYS A 629 53.64 150.47 102.61
CA LYS A 629 52.67 151.44 103.15
C LYS A 629 52.14 152.56 102.22
N GLU A 630 51.76 152.18 101.00
CA GLU A 630 50.36 152.30 100.55
C GLU A 630 49.99 150.91 99.99
N MET A 631 49.25 150.01 100.66
CA MET A 631 48.28 150.15 101.76
C MET A 631 47.13 151.08 101.45
N ASN A 632 46.31 150.70 100.47
CA ASN A 632 44.84 150.61 100.51
C ASN A 632 44.32 150.27 99.10
N VAL A 633 43.42 149.31 98.86
CA VAL A 633 42.57 148.52 99.78
C VAL A 633 42.69 147.03 99.47
N LEU A 634 43.03 146.22 100.48
CA LEU A 634 42.89 144.76 100.48
C LEU A 634 41.97 144.32 101.63
N ARG A 635 40.68 144.67 101.53
CA ARG A 635 39.59 144.13 102.37
C ARG A 635 38.21 144.46 101.77
N LEU A 636 37.28 143.51 101.92
CA LEU A 636 35.95 143.43 101.28
C LEU A 636 36.05 143.12 99.78
N GLN A 637 35.40 142.08 99.23
CA GLN A 637 34.61 140.96 99.79
C GLN A 637 35.02 139.67 99.01
N ILE A 638 35.09 138.46 99.59
CA ILE A 638 34.04 137.62 100.22
C ILE A 638 32.98 137.19 99.19
N ASP A 639 32.73 135.90 98.93
CA ASP A 639 33.37 134.61 99.33
C ASP A 639 33.12 133.55 98.20
N GLU A 640 33.58 132.30 98.38
CA GLU A 640 32.96 130.96 98.14
C GLU A 640 31.83 130.80 97.05
N GLU A 641 31.65 129.69 96.30
CA GLU A 641 32.32 128.37 96.20
C GLU A 641 31.88 127.63 94.88
N GLU A 642 32.54 126.49 94.57
CA GLU A 642 32.13 125.23 93.85
C GLU A 642 31.02 125.24 92.74
N GLU A 643 31.24 124.66 91.54
CA GLU A 643 30.89 123.27 91.08
C GLU A 643 29.36 122.95 91.11
N GLU A 644 28.71 122.28 90.13
CA GLU A 644 29.16 121.30 89.11
C GLU A 644 28.15 121.18 87.92
N GLU A 645 28.52 120.40 86.88
CA GLU A 645 27.71 119.78 85.78
C GLU A 645 26.96 120.65 84.71
N GLU A 646 26.39 119.96 83.70
CA GLU A 646 26.07 120.45 82.34
C GLU A 646 24.56 120.33 81.95
N GLU A 647 24.05 121.24 81.09
CA GLU A 647 22.73 121.18 80.41
C GLU A 647 22.93 120.62 78.97
N GLU A 648 22.08 119.81 78.31
CA GLU A 648 20.61 119.75 78.08
C GLU A 648 20.02 120.77 77.04
N GLU A 649 18.96 120.32 76.34
CA GLU A 649 18.34 120.87 75.10
C GLU A 649 19.29 120.98 73.87
N GLU A 650 18.89 121.19 72.60
CA GLU A 650 17.57 121.42 71.97
C GLU A 650 17.34 120.41 70.80
N GLU A 651 16.50 120.75 69.82
CA GLU A 651 16.00 119.93 68.69
C GLU A 651 15.85 120.84 67.45
N THR A 652 15.77 120.33 66.19
CA THR A 652 14.78 120.78 65.15
C THR A 652 14.99 120.26 63.69
N LEU A 653 13.97 119.57 63.18
CA LEU A 653 13.24 119.76 61.90
C LEU A 653 13.94 120.07 60.53
N GLN A 654 13.64 119.20 59.54
CA GLN A 654 13.14 119.49 58.16
C GLN A 654 14.02 120.25 57.11
N ALA A 655 13.86 120.10 55.77
CA ALA A 655 13.28 119.05 54.91
C ALA A 655 13.60 119.29 53.39
N GLN A 656 13.51 118.22 52.58
CA GLN A 656 13.34 118.15 51.09
C GLN A 656 14.42 118.72 50.12
N GLY A 657 14.69 117.95 49.04
CA GLY A 657 15.45 118.37 47.85
C GLY A 657 15.78 117.24 46.86
N GLU A 658 15.36 117.36 45.60
CA GLU A 658 15.75 116.53 44.43
C GLU A 658 16.98 117.18 43.70
N PRO A 659 17.44 116.84 42.46
CA PRO A 659 17.08 115.76 41.52
C PRO A 659 18.21 115.03 40.70
N ASN A 660 17.98 113.75 40.38
CA ASN A 660 18.00 113.09 39.03
C ASN A 660 19.22 113.10 38.05
N VAL A 661 19.51 111.91 37.46
CA VAL A 661 19.94 111.61 36.04
C VAL A 661 21.43 111.87 35.65
N ILE A 662 22.22 111.01 34.95
CA ILE A 662 22.12 110.34 33.61
C ILE A 662 23.00 109.05 33.44
N VAL A 663 22.43 107.99 32.80
CA VAL A 663 22.92 107.02 31.76
C VAL A 663 24.41 106.54 31.78
N TYR A 664 24.77 105.25 31.68
CA TYR A 664 24.35 104.12 30.80
C TYR A 664 24.17 102.77 31.55
N GLY A 665 23.59 101.70 30.97
CA GLY A 665 22.81 101.59 29.72
C GLY A 665 22.97 100.27 28.91
N GLU A 666 21.93 99.41 28.92
CA GLU A 666 21.48 98.47 27.86
C GLU A 666 22.28 97.20 27.43
N PRO A 667 21.63 96.16 26.85
CA PRO A 667 20.34 95.57 27.26
C PRO A 667 20.22 94.02 27.13
N ALA A 668 19.33 93.42 27.91
CA ALA A 668 18.56 92.20 27.56
C ALA A 668 17.27 92.17 28.42
N LYS A 669 16.15 91.65 27.90
CA LYS A 669 14.80 91.89 28.47
C LYS A 669 13.87 90.67 28.39
N GLU A 670 13.02 90.53 29.42
CA GLU A 670 11.52 90.45 29.41
C GLU A 670 10.77 89.78 28.24
N LEU A 671 9.51 89.32 28.36
CA LEU A 671 8.63 88.75 29.41
C LEU A 671 7.25 88.49 28.72
N SER A 672 6.31 87.85 29.43
CA SER A 672 4.83 87.88 29.25
C SER A 672 4.14 87.43 27.94
N ASP A 673 3.20 86.49 28.14
CA ASP A 673 1.78 86.49 27.72
C ASP A 673 1.32 86.49 26.23
N ASP A 674 0.59 85.39 25.95
CA ASP A 674 -0.71 85.26 25.27
C ASP A 674 -0.97 85.44 23.75
N LEU A 675 -1.71 84.43 23.26
CA LEU A 675 -2.69 84.39 22.16
C LEU A 675 -2.24 84.35 20.67
N TYR A 676 -2.90 83.42 19.97
CA TYR A 676 -2.94 83.13 18.52
C TYR A 676 -3.43 84.34 17.68
N PRO A 677 -3.10 84.48 16.35
CA PRO A 677 -3.51 83.46 15.36
C PRO A 677 -2.73 83.29 14.02
N LEU A 678 -2.99 82.13 13.39
CA LEU A 678 -3.13 81.81 11.95
C LEU A 678 -2.43 82.63 10.83
N SER A 679 -1.53 81.90 10.14
CA SER A 679 -1.56 81.59 8.68
C SER A 679 -0.91 82.51 7.64
N ASN A 680 -0.31 81.82 6.65
CA ASN A 680 -0.19 82.20 5.23
C ASN A 680 0.74 83.38 4.84
N ASP A 681 1.48 83.32 3.71
CA ASP A 681 1.71 82.26 2.71
C ASP A 681 2.97 82.60 1.87
N GLN A 682 3.42 81.65 1.04
CA GLN A 682 3.48 81.82 -0.43
C GLN A 682 4.80 81.51 -1.17
N ARG A 683 4.80 80.32 -1.84
CA ARG A 683 5.56 79.95 -3.07
C ARG A 683 7.09 79.82 -2.92
N THR A 684 7.80 78.87 -3.55
CA THR A 684 7.50 77.80 -4.55
C THR A 684 8.58 76.70 -4.42
N LEU A 685 8.56 75.51 -5.05
CA LEU A 685 7.81 74.97 -6.20
C LEU A 685 7.55 73.45 -6.01
N ASN A 686 7.04 72.79 -7.06
CA ASN A 686 6.66 71.37 -7.18
C ASN A 686 7.75 70.32 -6.83
N GLY A 687 7.31 69.15 -6.35
CA GLY A 687 8.17 67.95 -6.16
C GLY A 687 7.44 66.61 -5.98
N GLU A 688 6.15 66.52 -6.34
CA GLU A 688 5.29 65.35 -6.06
C GLU A 688 5.50 64.21 -7.08
N VAL A 689 6.48 63.31 -6.83
CA VAL A 689 6.82 62.20 -7.76
C VAL A 689 6.99 60.83 -7.09
N GLU A 690 7.66 60.71 -5.95
CA GLU A 690 8.04 59.38 -5.41
C GLU A 690 6.92 58.58 -4.74
N CYS A 691 5.85 59.22 -4.25
CA CYS A 691 4.78 58.49 -3.54
C CYS A 691 3.99 57.57 -4.48
N VAL A 692 3.69 58.04 -5.70
CA VAL A 692 3.07 57.18 -6.75
C VAL A 692 4.06 56.09 -7.16
N GLY A 693 5.33 56.44 -7.42
CA GLY A 693 6.36 55.48 -7.83
C GLY A 693 6.54 54.32 -6.85
N MET A 694 6.58 54.60 -5.53
CA MET A 694 6.76 53.56 -4.52
C MET A 694 5.53 52.62 -4.42
N VAL A 695 4.31 53.16 -4.45
CA VAL A 695 3.08 52.33 -4.41
C VAL A 695 2.89 51.53 -5.70
N GLN A 696 3.21 52.14 -6.85
CA GLN A 696 3.22 51.49 -8.15
C GLN A 696 4.22 50.32 -8.16
N LEU A 697 5.48 50.54 -7.75
CA LEU A 697 6.50 49.49 -7.63
C LEU A 697 6.15 48.39 -6.62
N GLN A 698 5.46 48.74 -5.52
CA GLN A 698 5.04 47.75 -4.52
C GLN A 698 3.85 46.90 -5.02
N LYS A 699 2.99 47.45 -5.89
CA LYS A 699 1.98 46.69 -6.61
C LYS A 699 2.59 45.83 -7.72
N GLU A 700 3.47 46.40 -8.53
CA GLU A 700 4.16 45.69 -9.61
C GLU A 700 5.04 44.56 -9.08
N ASN A 701 5.67 44.69 -7.90
CA ASN A 701 6.31 43.56 -7.22
C ASN A 701 5.33 42.44 -6.89
N ARG A 702 4.15 42.74 -6.32
CA ARG A 702 3.14 41.70 -6.03
C ARG A 702 2.60 41.06 -7.31
N ASP A 703 2.33 41.84 -8.35
CA ASP A 703 1.85 41.33 -9.64
C ASP A 703 2.94 40.48 -10.34
N LEU A 704 4.22 40.79 -10.15
CA LEU A 704 5.36 39.99 -10.60
C LEU A 704 5.58 38.74 -9.73
N GLU A 705 5.44 38.79 -8.41
CA GLU A 705 5.45 37.62 -7.51
C GLU A 705 4.32 36.65 -7.88
N GLN A 706 3.12 37.18 -8.14
CA GLN A 706 1.96 36.42 -8.61
C GLN A 706 2.25 35.76 -9.97
N GLN A 707 2.82 36.50 -10.94
CA GLN A 707 3.27 35.93 -12.21
C GLN A 707 4.39 34.90 -12.04
N ILE A 708 5.30 35.05 -11.07
CA ILE A 708 6.35 34.08 -10.77
C ILE A 708 5.73 32.81 -10.19
N ILE A 709 4.70 32.91 -9.35
CA ILE A 709 3.94 31.75 -8.84
C ILE A 709 3.21 31.04 -9.98
N GLU A 710 2.55 31.78 -10.90
CA GLU A 710 1.86 31.20 -12.06
C GLU A 710 2.81 30.61 -13.10
N LYS A 711 3.96 31.26 -13.35
CA LYS A 711 5.02 30.72 -14.21
C LYS A 711 5.70 29.51 -13.57
N ASN A 712 5.88 29.47 -12.25
CA ASN A 712 6.33 28.25 -11.56
C ASN A 712 5.27 27.13 -11.61
N LYS A 713 3.98 27.45 -11.58
CA LYS A 713 2.89 26.46 -11.74
C LYS A 713 2.86 25.89 -13.17
N THR A 714 3.00 26.72 -14.19
CA THR A 714 3.07 26.27 -15.59
C THR A 714 4.40 25.58 -15.92
N ILE A 715 5.53 25.99 -15.34
CA ILE A 715 6.81 25.26 -15.40
C ILE A 715 6.65 23.87 -14.78
N LYS A 716 6.01 23.72 -13.61
CA LYS A 716 5.73 22.40 -13.02
C LYS A 716 4.83 21.54 -13.94
N GLN A 717 3.81 22.12 -14.57
CA GLN A 717 2.98 21.40 -15.54
C GLN A 717 3.74 21.01 -16.83
N LEU A 718 4.66 21.85 -17.31
CA LEU A 718 5.53 21.55 -18.45
C LEU A 718 6.60 20.52 -18.10
N GLN A 719 7.15 20.55 -16.88
CA GLN A 719 8.05 19.52 -16.36
C GLN A 719 7.33 18.17 -16.18
N GLN A 720 6.09 18.17 -15.71
CA GLN A 720 5.24 16.98 -15.65
C GLN A 720 4.98 16.41 -17.05
N ARG A 721 4.55 17.25 -18.01
CA ARG A 721 4.40 16.85 -19.43
C ARG A 721 5.70 16.35 -20.05
N MET A 722 6.85 16.98 -19.75
CA MET A 722 8.18 16.52 -20.19
C MET A 722 8.55 15.17 -19.58
N LEU A 723 8.20 14.92 -18.32
CA LEU A 723 8.42 13.63 -17.65
C LEU A 723 7.52 12.54 -18.24
N GLU A 724 6.28 12.86 -18.59
CA GLU A 724 5.33 11.97 -19.27
C GLU A 724 5.77 11.68 -20.71
N LEU A 725 6.09 12.70 -21.51
CA LEU A 725 6.71 12.54 -22.83
C LEU A 725 7.99 11.70 -22.75
N LYS A 726 8.89 11.97 -21.79
CA LYS A 726 10.09 11.16 -21.59
C LYS A 726 9.77 9.71 -21.25
N LYS A 727 8.73 9.42 -20.45
CA LYS A 727 8.26 8.05 -20.19
C LYS A 727 7.70 7.38 -21.44
N THR A 728 6.94 8.09 -22.27
CA THR A 728 6.39 7.56 -23.53
C THR A 728 7.51 7.29 -24.54
N LEU A 729 8.38 8.27 -24.78
CA LEU A 729 9.51 8.17 -25.71
C LEU A 729 10.52 7.10 -25.26
N GLN A 730 10.72 6.92 -23.94
CA GLN A 730 11.55 5.82 -23.38
C GLN A 730 10.86 4.45 -23.41
N LYS A 731 9.53 4.37 -23.59
CA LYS A 731 8.82 3.12 -23.90
C LYS A 731 8.91 2.78 -25.39
N GLU A 732 8.73 3.76 -26.29
CA GLU A 732 8.82 3.54 -27.74
C GLU A 732 10.24 3.19 -28.19
N LEU A 733 11.28 3.88 -27.67
CA LEU A 733 12.70 3.55 -27.90
C LEU A 733 13.13 2.17 -27.33
N LYS A 734 12.23 1.38 -26.76
CA LYS A 734 12.50 0.03 -26.25
C LYS A 734 11.80 -1.10 -27.01
N ILE A 735 11.05 -0.83 -28.09
CA ILE A 735 10.35 -1.87 -28.87
C ILE A 735 10.54 -1.74 -30.40
N ARG A 736 11.81 -1.66 -30.84
CA ARG A 736 12.41 -2.40 -31.99
C ARG A 736 13.84 -1.91 -32.24
N PRO A 737 14.76 -2.83 -32.54
CA PRO A 737 15.12 -3.07 -33.95
C PRO A 737 15.03 -4.55 -34.34
N GLU A 738 14.95 -4.82 -35.65
CA GLU A 738 14.90 -6.18 -36.22
C GLU A 738 15.67 -6.20 -37.55
N ASN A 739 16.58 -7.18 -37.72
CA ASN A 739 17.32 -7.55 -38.96
C ASN A 739 18.43 -6.57 -39.42
N ASP A 740 19.59 -7.00 -39.96
CA ASP A 740 19.74 -7.74 -41.22
C ASP A 740 21.09 -8.54 -41.42
N ILE A 741 20.96 -9.73 -42.04
CA ILE A 741 21.79 -10.41 -43.09
C ILE A 741 23.35 -10.57 -42.96
N PHE A 742 23.86 -11.82 -42.90
CA PHE A 742 24.64 -12.50 -44.01
C PHE A 742 25.03 -13.98 -43.71
N GLU A 743 25.58 -14.65 -44.74
CA GLU A 743 25.71 -16.12 -44.93
C GLU A 743 27.09 -16.73 -44.56
N VAL A 744 27.17 -18.08 -44.48
CA VAL A 744 28.14 -19.00 -45.17
C VAL A 744 28.49 -20.26 -44.35
N ARG A 745 28.19 -21.46 -44.91
CA ARG A 745 28.70 -22.83 -44.56
C ARG A 745 28.44 -23.35 -43.13
N GLU A 746 28.44 -24.66 -42.85
CA GLU A 746 28.72 -25.85 -43.67
C GLU A 746 27.72 -27.00 -43.40
N LYS A 747 27.79 -28.10 -44.17
CA LYS A 747 26.94 -29.31 -44.05
C LYS A 747 27.83 -30.52 -43.72
N PRO A 748 27.33 -31.57 -43.03
CA PRO A 748 26.59 -32.62 -43.74
C PRO A 748 25.37 -33.23 -42.99
N ASN A 749 24.60 -34.02 -43.75
CA ASN A 749 23.51 -34.93 -43.34
C ASN A 749 24.10 -36.33 -42.99
N PRO A 750 23.36 -37.41 -42.62
CA PRO A 750 21.94 -37.77 -42.91
C PRO A 750 21.10 -38.08 -41.63
N GLU A 751 19.84 -38.55 -41.60
CA GLU A 751 18.96 -39.34 -42.50
C GLU A 751 17.49 -38.84 -42.44
N VAL A 752 16.87 -38.44 -43.56
CA VAL A 752 15.81 -39.11 -44.40
C VAL A 752 14.45 -39.50 -43.73
N PRO A 753 13.31 -39.46 -44.47
CA PRO A 753 12.01 -39.10 -43.87
C PRO A 753 10.82 -40.02 -44.25
N THR A 754 9.59 -39.62 -43.88
CA THR A 754 8.35 -40.05 -44.56
C THR A 754 7.41 -38.87 -44.80
N ALA A 755 6.74 -38.88 -45.95
CA ALA A 755 5.72 -37.91 -46.34
C ALA A 755 4.41 -38.64 -46.69
N SER A 756 3.29 -37.93 -46.65
CA SER A 756 2.07 -38.31 -47.36
C SER A 756 1.36 -37.07 -47.88
N THR A 757 1.04 -37.10 -49.17
CA THR A 757 0.30 -36.06 -49.91
C THR A 757 -1.17 -36.01 -49.45
N THR A 758 -1.98 -35.02 -49.83
CA THR A 758 -2.68 -35.02 -51.14
C THR A 758 -3.12 -33.61 -51.53
N VAL A 759 -3.07 -33.33 -52.83
CA VAL A 759 -3.52 -32.07 -53.45
C VAL A 759 -4.79 -32.34 -54.26
N THR A 760 -5.74 -31.40 -54.23
CA THR A 760 -6.70 -31.19 -55.31
C THR A 760 -6.67 -29.72 -55.74
N ASN A 761 -6.21 -29.47 -56.97
CA ASN A 761 -6.30 -28.16 -57.60
C ASN A 761 -7.73 -27.91 -58.08
N ASN A 762 -8.14 -26.64 -58.12
CA ASN A 762 -8.92 -26.12 -59.23
C ASN A 762 -8.28 -24.80 -59.66
N SER A 763 -8.23 -24.56 -60.96
CA SER A 763 -7.54 -23.41 -61.56
C SER A 763 -8.45 -22.73 -62.56
N ASP A 764 -8.82 -21.49 -62.28
CA ASP A 764 -9.38 -20.58 -63.27
C ASP A 764 -8.68 -19.22 -63.11
N LEU A 765 -8.35 -18.58 -64.22
CA LEU A 765 -7.51 -17.36 -64.23
C LEU A 765 -8.05 -16.35 -65.25
N ASN A 766 -9.26 -15.83 -65.01
CA ASN A 766 -9.81 -14.78 -65.87
C ASN A 766 -10.85 -13.81 -65.25
N ASP A 767 -10.83 -13.52 -63.94
CA ASP A 767 -11.45 -12.28 -63.44
C ASP A 767 -10.47 -11.47 -62.58
N SER A 768 -10.12 -10.27 -63.07
CA SER A 768 -9.28 -9.30 -62.37
C SER A 768 -9.95 -8.68 -61.13
N ARG A 769 -11.18 -9.11 -60.79
CA ARG A 769 -11.87 -8.80 -59.52
C ARG A 769 -11.80 -9.91 -58.49
N GLU A 770 -11.23 -11.08 -58.79
CA GLU A 770 -10.97 -12.10 -57.78
C GLU A 770 -9.74 -11.71 -56.93
N ILE A 771 -9.92 -10.65 -56.16
CA ILE A 771 -9.07 -10.28 -55.04
C ILE A 771 -9.03 -11.50 -54.13
N ASN A 772 -7.88 -12.17 -54.04
CA ASN A 772 -7.71 -13.41 -53.28
C ASN A 772 -8.43 -13.28 -51.92
N PHE A 773 -9.49 -14.08 -51.73
CA PHE A 773 -10.34 -14.01 -50.55
C PHE A 773 -9.57 -14.22 -49.25
N GLU A 774 -8.44 -14.93 -49.28
CA GLU A 774 -7.53 -15.08 -48.14
C GLU A 774 -6.78 -13.78 -47.82
N TYR A 775 -6.36 -13.01 -48.84
CA TYR A 775 -5.77 -11.68 -48.67
C TYR A 775 -6.82 -10.64 -48.23
N LEU A 776 -8.01 -10.64 -48.84
CA LEU A 776 -9.11 -9.78 -48.40
C LEU A 776 -9.50 -10.07 -46.94
N LYS A 777 -9.67 -11.36 -46.59
CA LYS A 777 -9.92 -11.82 -45.22
C LYS A 777 -8.80 -11.37 -44.28
N HIS A 778 -7.53 -11.51 -44.67
CA HIS A 778 -6.41 -11.06 -43.85
C HIS A 778 -6.43 -9.54 -43.63
N VAL A 779 -6.64 -8.73 -44.68
CA VAL A 779 -6.65 -7.26 -44.56
C VAL A 779 -7.86 -6.76 -43.77
N VAL A 780 -9.05 -7.30 -44.00
CA VAL A 780 -10.26 -6.94 -43.24
C VAL A 780 -10.16 -7.39 -41.78
N LEU A 781 -9.73 -8.62 -41.51
CA LEU A 781 -9.57 -9.12 -40.14
C LEU A 781 -8.46 -8.35 -39.40
N LYS A 782 -7.37 -7.99 -40.08
CA LYS A 782 -6.33 -7.11 -39.53
C LYS A 782 -6.86 -5.71 -39.25
N PHE A 783 -7.61 -5.10 -40.16
CA PHE A 783 -8.25 -3.79 -39.95
C PHE A 783 -9.17 -3.80 -38.72
N MET A 784 -9.97 -4.86 -38.55
CA MET A 784 -10.89 -5.02 -37.42
C MET A 784 -10.21 -5.38 -36.09
N SER A 785 -8.98 -5.93 -36.11
CA SER A 785 -8.25 -6.40 -34.92
C SER A 785 -7.03 -5.55 -34.52
N CYS A 786 -6.61 -4.60 -35.36
CA CYS A 786 -5.52 -3.68 -35.06
C CYS A 786 -6.02 -2.42 -34.31
N ARG A 787 -5.09 -1.64 -33.75
CA ARG A 787 -5.42 -0.39 -33.03
C ARG A 787 -5.97 0.65 -34.00
N GLU A 788 -6.81 1.57 -33.53
CA GLU A 788 -7.44 2.60 -34.39
C GLU A 788 -6.43 3.38 -35.25
N SER A 789 -5.23 3.67 -34.73
CA SER A 789 -4.15 4.35 -35.46
C SER A 789 -3.50 3.48 -36.54
N GLU A 790 -3.51 2.15 -36.39
CA GLU A 790 -3.06 1.19 -37.42
C GLU A 790 -4.17 0.97 -38.45
N ALA A 791 -5.43 0.88 -38.01
CA ALA A 791 -6.60 0.76 -38.86
C ALA A 791 -6.72 1.96 -39.82
N PHE A 792 -6.42 3.17 -39.34
CA PHE A 792 -6.41 4.39 -40.15
C PHE A 792 -5.49 4.31 -41.38
N HIS A 793 -4.32 3.67 -41.25
CA HIS A 793 -3.42 3.43 -42.38
C HIS A 793 -3.96 2.36 -43.35
N LEU A 794 -4.72 1.39 -42.84
CA LEU A 794 -5.34 0.33 -43.61
C LEU A 794 -6.64 0.74 -44.33
N ILE A 795 -7.26 1.90 -44.00
CA ILE A 795 -8.49 2.41 -44.66
C ILE A 795 -8.38 2.36 -46.18
N LYS A 796 -7.26 2.84 -46.76
CA LYS A 796 -7.07 2.86 -48.22
C LYS A 796 -7.00 1.46 -48.82
N ALA A 797 -6.33 0.51 -48.14
CA ALA A 797 -6.28 -0.86 -48.59
C ALA A 797 -7.67 -1.50 -48.55
N VAL A 798 -8.39 -1.38 -47.43
CA VAL A 798 -9.77 -1.88 -47.29
C VAL A 798 -10.71 -1.28 -48.33
N SER A 799 -10.61 0.03 -48.59
CA SER A 799 -11.49 0.73 -49.54
C SER A 799 -11.26 0.31 -50.99
N VAL A 800 -10.00 0.10 -51.39
CA VAL A 800 -9.68 -0.47 -52.71
C VAL A 800 -10.11 -1.94 -52.79
N LEU A 801 -9.92 -2.74 -51.74
CA LEU A 801 -10.22 -4.17 -51.74
C LEU A 801 -11.72 -4.50 -51.62
N LEU A 802 -12.53 -3.57 -51.09
CA LEU A 802 -14.00 -3.69 -51.00
C LEU A 802 -14.75 -2.78 -52.00
N ASN A 803 -14.03 -2.04 -52.86
CA ASN A 803 -14.59 -1.08 -53.81
C ASN A 803 -15.51 -0.02 -53.17
N PHE A 804 -15.12 0.51 -52.01
CA PHE A 804 -15.85 1.60 -51.34
C PHE A 804 -15.82 2.89 -52.17
N SER A 805 -16.95 3.61 -52.14
CA SER A 805 -17.03 4.99 -52.62
C SER A 805 -16.15 5.94 -51.81
N GLN A 806 -15.88 7.12 -52.36
CA GLN A 806 -15.06 8.12 -51.67
C GLN A 806 -15.76 8.61 -50.38
N GLU A 807 -17.09 8.61 -50.38
CA GLU A 807 -17.98 8.88 -49.27
C GLU A 807 -17.85 7.82 -48.16
N GLU A 808 -17.84 6.53 -48.51
CA GLU A 808 -17.67 5.42 -47.56
C GLU A 808 -16.26 5.37 -46.96
N GLU A 809 -15.20 5.61 -47.77
CA GLU A 809 -13.83 5.78 -47.26
C GLU A 809 -13.77 6.92 -46.23
N ASN A 810 -14.45 8.04 -46.50
CA ASN A 810 -14.44 9.20 -45.62
C ASN A 810 -15.28 8.99 -44.35
N MET A 811 -16.42 8.28 -44.41
CA MET A 811 -17.15 7.88 -43.19
C MET A 811 -16.30 6.99 -42.27
N LEU A 812 -15.45 6.12 -42.83
CA LEU A 812 -14.52 5.32 -42.03
C LEU A 812 -13.40 6.16 -41.41
N LYS A 813 -12.86 7.17 -42.12
CA LYS A 813 -11.91 8.15 -41.56
C LYS A 813 -12.54 8.93 -40.42
N GLU A 814 -13.70 9.57 -40.64
CA GLU A 814 -14.42 10.33 -39.62
C GLU A 814 -14.75 9.48 -38.38
N THR A 815 -15.10 8.20 -38.57
CA THR A 815 -15.40 7.28 -37.47
C THR A 815 -14.16 6.90 -36.66
N LEU A 816 -13.00 6.71 -37.32
CA LEU A 816 -11.74 6.40 -36.66
C LEU A 816 -11.10 7.65 -36.00
N GLU A 817 -11.21 8.81 -36.64
CA GLU A 817 -10.80 10.11 -36.07
C GLU A 817 -11.66 10.47 -34.85
N TYR A 818 -12.98 10.22 -34.90
CA TYR A 818 -13.86 10.33 -33.73
C TYR A 818 -13.41 9.39 -32.60
N LYS A 819 -13.16 8.10 -32.88
CA LYS A 819 -12.67 7.15 -31.88
C LYS A 819 -11.32 7.55 -31.26
N MET A 820 -10.45 8.21 -32.01
CA MET A 820 -9.15 8.70 -31.53
C MET A 820 -9.20 10.11 -30.90
N SER A 821 -10.35 10.79 -30.91
CA SER A 821 -10.50 12.16 -30.43
C SER A 821 -11.40 12.25 -29.20
N TRP A 822 -10.84 12.69 -28.07
CA TRP A 822 -11.58 12.91 -26.81
C TRP A 822 -12.72 13.94 -26.93
N PHE A 823 -12.65 14.84 -27.92
CA PHE A 823 -13.59 15.96 -28.10
C PHE A 823 -14.38 15.90 -29.41
N GLY A 824 -14.31 14.79 -30.14
CA GLY A 824 -15.05 14.61 -31.39
C GLY A 824 -16.57 14.52 -31.18
N SER A 825 -17.35 14.97 -32.16
CA SER A 825 -18.76 14.61 -32.28
C SER A 825 -18.88 13.31 -33.07
N LYS A 826 -19.76 12.38 -32.65
CA LYS A 826 -19.98 11.13 -33.40
C LYS A 826 -20.49 11.46 -34.82
N PRO A 827 -19.86 10.95 -35.90
CA PRO A 827 -20.29 11.25 -37.26
C PRO A 827 -21.72 10.77 -37.54
N SER A 828 -22.43 11.53 -38.36
CA SER A 828 -23.84 11.27 -38.69
C SER A 828 -23.96 10.37 -39.92
N PRO A 829 -24.71 9.25 -39.88
CA PRO A 829 -24.76 8.29 -40.98
C PRO A 829 -25.50 8.87 -42.20
N ARG A 830 -24.74 9.42 -43.15
CA ARG A 830 -25.28 9.94 -44.43
C ARG A 830 -25.43 8.83 -45.45
N GLY A 831 -26.64 8.27 -45.53
CA GLY A 831 -27.05 7.37 -46.59
C GLY A 831 -26.95 5.89 -46.20
N SER A 832 -28.10 5.27 -45.95
CA SER A 832 -28.23 3.82 -45.90
C SER A 832 -28.90 3.36 -47.18
N ILE A 833 -28.19 2.59 -48.01
CA ILE A 833 -28.83 1.80 -49.05
C ILE A 833 -29.53 0.63 -48.35
N ARG A 834 -30.86 0.73 -48.27
CA ARG A 834 -31.71 -0.25 -47.59
C ARG A 834 -31.69 -1.58 -48.34
N PRO A 835 -31.31 -2.72 -47.71
CA PRO A 835 -31.40 -4.02 -48.35
C PRO A 835 -32.86 -4.37 -48.70
N SER A 836 -33.17 -4.44 -50.00
CA SER A 836 -34.53 -4.60 -50.50
C SER A 836 -34.92 -6.08 -50.62
N ILE A 837 -35.29 -6.71 -49.50
CA ILE A 837 -35.93 -8.03 -49.50
C ILE A 837 -37.28 -7.97 -48.76
N SER A 838 -38.22 -7.23 -49.34
CA SER A 838 -39.64 -7.31 -48.99
C SER A 838 -40.33 -8.31 -49.93
N ASN A 839 -40.43 -9.58 -49.53
CA ASN A 839 -41.28 -10.54 -50.23
C ASN A 839 -42.73 -10.44 -49.69
N PRO A 840 -43.79 -10.50 -50.52
CA PRO A 840 -45.15 -10.17 -50.09
C PRO A 840 -45.83 -11.32 -49.34
N ARG A 841 -46.90 -10.98 -48.59
CA ARG A 841 -47.80 -11.97 -47.99
C ARG A 841 -48.55 -12.78 -49.05
N VAL A 842 -48.71 -14.06 -48.79
CA VAL A 842 -49.73 -14.95 -49.38
C VAL A 842 -50.50 -15.56 -48.19
N PRO A 843 -51.84 -15.73 -48.24
CA PRO A 843 -52.67 -15.94 -47.04
C PRO A 843 -52.69 -17.38 -46.51
N TRP A 844 -53.37 -17.56 -45.37
CA TRP A 844 -53.42 -18.77 -44.54
C TRP A 844 -53.96 -20.03 -45.23
N SER A 845 -53.50 -21.17 -44.72
CA SER A 845 -54.32 -22.33 -44.35
C SER A 845 -53.77 -22.91 -43.04
#